data_AF-A0A3E2H680-F1
#
_entry.id   AF-A0A3E2H680-F1
#
_cell.length_a   1.000
_cell.length_b   1.000
_cell.length_c   1.000
_cell.angle_alpha   90.00
_cell.angle_beta   90.00
_cell.angle_gamma   90.00
#
_symmetry.space_group_name_H-M   'P 1'
#
loop_
_entity.id
_entity.type
_entity.pdbx_description
1 polymer ?
#
loop_
_entity_poly.entity_id
_entity_poly.type
_entity_poly.pdbx_seq_one_letter_code
_entity_poly.pdbx_strand_id
1 'polypeptide(L)'
;MPGKVVSQEEWLKARRELLVKEKSAVRANDELTSQRRALPMVKIDKEYTFEGPNGTKTLADIFEGRKQLIIYHFMFSPEKDTGCNGCSFVADNLPSSLAHLQARNTTLVLVSRAPIDKVEKFKSRLGWNYTWYSSFGSTFNYDFHVTNDEAVAPVEYNYKTKDEILGDKNPNMRELAKGEGPGLSVFLKEGGEIFHTYSTFARGLEGLIVTDKLLDLTPLGRQDKVDLKYHDVYDDKDLKVSQPRNPMLRIPILRIKRNNTVGTSESRVMKATGLTANLQRNRANKAHSQNINIMNMRSPSPGSNGDAIAVIEPPSDSSIGVEEERLNRQRCNDSAPEDASQKNLAGSPIDNNLQIADRTHPQRTRKGHKKSRQGCFNCKRRKIKCQETLPSCDNCLKRGLECLYPSMKKQLVLQESEAWSLGTISFANPQSTPTLFTPTDMRLFHHFLLEAYPHLPVGNDSAWLTEIPLIAHNYDYLMHAILAMAASHLELCTGVDFRSVAIHHRILAIKGSNTALSQPRTRGSDNDALLAACYALTFQSSYMSDGLAEFFQMVRGCHVLSYQFKSEKLPMVFTLTETDHFQFMEQRLLDLPFISPELVDGAEKSLRCLPPLFNLPVHMDFYQHLTAAISAAKLSSLSAYFKFIYIYDGINRMDSESFQEFVDPNNKISQILIAHFVAMQFLVAPIIARQWQGRSRTTPVRSQLDWITSIYNDLPPGMRKYIEWPRAVGEGLASDSPETQPLVPGSLLLMKQSGYLGVVQGKRF
;
A
#
# COMPACT_ATOMS: atom_id res chain seq x y z
N MET A 1 -24.12 -19.66 11.63
CA MET A 1 -22.64 -19.72 11.57
C MET A 1 -22.25 -21.18 11.33
N PRO A 2 -21.12 -21.48 10.67
CA PRO A 2 -20.79 -22.85 10.26
C PRO A 2 -20.27 -23.78 11.37
N GLY A 3 -20.06 -23.29 12.60
CA GLY A 3 -19.59 -24.12 13.72
C GLY A 3 -20.11 -23.66 15.09
N LYS A 4 -20.00 -24.53 16.10
CA LYS A 4 -20.25 -24.23 17.51
C LYS A 4 -19.20 -23.22 18.00
N VAL A 5 -19.65 -22.13 18.64
CA VAL A 5 -18.76 -21.24 19.39
C VAL A 5 -18.43 -21.91 20.73
N VAL A 6 -17.15 -21.95 21.07
CA VAL A 6 -16.57 -22.75 22.17
C VAL A 6 -15.50 -21.93 22.91
N SER A 7 -15.07 -22.39 24.09
CA SER A 7 -13.91 -21.80 24.75
C SER A 7 -12.61 -22.04 23.96
N GLN A 8 -11.57 -21.25 24.23
CA GLN A 8 -10.24 -21.47 23.63
C GLN A 8 -9.65 -22.84 24.01
N GLU A 9 -9.99 -23.36 25.20
CA GLU A 9 -9.55 -24.68 25.68
C GLU A 9 -10.27 -25.82 24.96
N GLU A 10 -11.60 -25.73 24.82
CA GLU A 10 -12.42 -26.65 24.00
C GLU A 10 -11.90 -26.69 22.56
N TRP A 11 -11.63 -25.52 21.97
CA TRP A 11 -11.07 -25.41 20.62
C TRP A 11 -9.67 -26.04 20.54
N LEU A 12 -8.79 -25.74 21.49
CA LEU A 12 -7.41 -26.24 21.48
C LEU A 12 -7.35 -27.76 21.66
N LYS A 13 -8.25 -28.33 22.46
CA LYS A 13 -8.44 -29.79 22.56
C LYS A 13 -8.85 -30.39 21.20
N ALA A 14 -9.93 -29.89 20.60
CA ALA A 14 -10.41 -30.37 19.30
C ALA A 14 -9.37 -30.18 18.18
N ARG A 15 -8.60 -29.08 18.20
CA ARG A 15 -7.53 -28.81 17.23
C ARG A 15 -6.38 -29.80 17.34
N ARG A 16 -6.01 -30.21 18.56
CA ARG A 16 -4.98 -31.26 18.81
C ARG A 16 -5.45 -32.62 18.32
N GLU A 17 -6.71 -32.98 18.56
CA GLU A 17 -7.31 -34.23 18.06
C GLU A 17 -7.35 -34.28 16.51
N LEU A 18 -7.67 -33.15 15.86
CA LEU A 18 -7.61 -33.03 14.40
C LEU A 18 -6.17 -33.13 13.86
N LEU A 19 -5.17 -32.55 14.55
CA LEU A 19 -3.77 -32.55 14.13
C LEU A 19 -3.18 -33.95 13.98
N VAL A 20 -3.65 -34.93 14.77
CA VAL A 20 -3.24 -36.34 14.62
C VAL A 20 -3.70 -36.90 13.27
N LYS A 21 -4.92 -36.57 12.84
CA LYS A 21 -5.49 -37.02 11.55
C LYS A 21 -4.79 -36.35 10.37
N GLU A 22 -4.57 -35.04 10.44
CA GLU A 22 -3.81 -34.28 9.43
C GLU A 22 -2.40 -34.84 9.24
N LYS A 23 -1.65 -35.08 10.32
CA LYS A 23 -0.31 -35.72 10.26
C LYS A 23 -0.35 -37.15 9.73
N SER A 24 -1.47 -37.86 9.86
CA SER A 24 -1.64 -39.18 9.25
C SER A 24 -1.89 -39.08 7.73
N ALA A 25 -2.69 -38.11 7.29
CA ALA A 25 -2.95 -37.86 5.88
C ALA A 25 -1.68 -37.42 5.11
N VAL A 26 -0.84 -36.57 5.72
CA VAL A 26 0.47 -36.17 5.15
C VAL A 26 1.33 -37.40 4.88
N ARG A 27 1.56 -38.26 5.90
CA ARG A 27 2.39 -39.47 5.75
C ARG A 27 1.84 -40.46 4.71
N ALA A 28 0.52 -40.59 4.61
CA ALA A 28 -0.11 -41.41 3.58
C ALA A 28 0.09 -40.83 2.15
N ASN A 29 0.09 -39.50 2.01
CA ASN A 29 0.42 -38.82 0.77
C ASN A 29 1.92 -38.94 0.41
N ASP A 30 2.81 -38.89 1.40
CA ASP A 30 4.26 -39.07 1.19
C ASP A 30 4.56 -40.47 0.61
N GLU A 31 3.94 -41.50 1.19
CA GLU A 31 4.01 -42.88 0.72
C GLU A 31 3.42 -43.05 -0.69
N LEU A 32 2.21 -42.53 -0.94
CA LEU A 32 1.59 -42.52 -2.28
C LEU A 32 2.46 -41.81 -3.32
N THR A 33 3.15 -40.73 -2.93
CA THR A 33 4.08 -40.00 -3.80
C THR A 33 5.37 -40.80 -4.04
N SER A 34 5.76 -41.67 -3.10
CA SER A 34 6.85 -42.62 -3.29
C SER A 34 6.48 -43.73 -4.28
N GLN A 35 5.32 -44.36 -4.08
CA GLN A 35 4.79 -45.38 -4.99
C GLN A 35 4.63 -44.86 -6.43
N ARG A 36 4.17 -43.61 -6.59
CA ARG A 36 4.08 -42.95 -7.91
C ARG A 36 5.43 -42.83 -8.63
N ARG A 37 6.53 -42.62 -7.90
CA ARG A 37 7.90 -42.57 -8.48
C ARG A 37 8.48 -43.95 -8.79
N ALA A 38 7.88 -45.01 -8.26
CA ALA A 38 8.30 -46.40 -8.45
C ALA A 38 7.47 -47.14 -9.52
N LEU A 39 6.58 -46.44 -10.24
CA LEU A 39 5.82 -47.01 -11.34
C LEU A 39 6.75 -47.43 -12.50
N PRO A 40 6.41 -48.51 -13.23
CA PRO A 40 7.09 -48.84 -14.47
C PRO A 40 6.86 -47.74 -15.52
N MET A 41 7.85 -47.51 -16.36
CA MET A 41 7.83 -46.45 -17.38
C MET A 41 7.71 -47.05 -18.79
N VAL A 42 7.01 -46.37 -19.69
CA VAL A 42 6.79 -46.80 -21.08
C VAL A 42 7.71 -45.99 -22.01
N LYS A 43 8.51 -46.65 -22.85
CA LYS A 43 9.36 -45.98 -23.85
C LYS A 43 8.48 -45.34 -24.93
N ILE A 44 8.84 -44.13 -25.35
CA ILE A 44 8.14 -43.39 -26.41
C ILE A 44 8.98 -43.44 -27.69
N ASP A 45 8.78 -44.50 -28.47
CA ASP A 45 9.43 -44.69 -29.78
C ASP A 45 8.78 -43.89 -30.92
N LYS A 46 7.56 -43.36 -30.70
CA LYS A 46 6.79 -42.57 -31.67
C LYS A 46 7.18 -41.10 -31.56
N GLU A 47 7.69 -40.54 -32.66
CA GLU A 47 7.96 -39.11 -32.76
C GLU A 47 6.64 -38.31 -32.81
N TYR A 48 6.55 -37.27 -31.98
CA TYR A 48 5.42 -36.35 -31.95
C TYR A 48 5.90 -34.93 -32.24
N THR A 49 5.20 -34.26 -33.15
CA THR A 49 5.38 -32.84 -33.45
C THR A 49 4.29 -31.99 -32.80
N PHE A 50 4.63 -30.72 -32.54
CA PHE A 50 3.77 -29.69 -31.97
C PHE A 50 4.09 -28.34 -32.60
N GLU A 51 3.08 -27.50 -32.81
CA GLU A 51 3.29 -26.10 -33.19
C GLU A 51 3.40 -25.20 -31.96
N GLY A 52 4.37 -24.29 -31.96
CA GLY A 52 4.59 -23.32 -30.89
C GLY A 52 4.84 -21.91 -31.45
N PRO A 53 4.97 -20.89 -30.59
CA PRO A 53 5.21 -19.50 -31.03
C PRO A 53 6.52 -19.31 -31.81
N ASN A 54 7.48 -20.24 -31.64
CA ASN A 54 8.77 -20.28 -32.35
C ASN A 54 8.83 -21.45 -33.36
N GLY A 55 7.69 -21.73 -34.02
CA GLY A 55 7.51 -22.81 -34.99
C GLY A 55 7.47 -24.21 -34.39
N THR A 56 7.45 -25.21 -35.27
CA THR A 56 7.36 -26.64 -34.95
C THR A 56 8.44 -27.10 -33.96
N LYS A 57 8.08 -28.02 -33.06
CA LYS A 57 8.96 -28.69 -32.08
C LYS A 57 8.60 -30.16 -31.98
N THR A 58 9.60 -31.01 -31.72
CA THR A 58 9.39 -32.42 -31.35
C THR A 58 9.08 -32.56 -29.85
N LEU A 59 8.56 -33.72 -29.43
CA LEU A 59 8.51 -34.07 -28.00
C LEU A 59 9.88 -34.00 -27.32
N ALA A 60 10.96 -34.24 -28.06
CA ALA A 60 12.33 -34.19 -27.55
C ALA A 60 12.86 -32.76 -27.32
N ASP A 61 12.33 -31.77 -28.06
CA ASP A 61 12.68 -30.34 -27.96
C ASP A 61 11.98 -29.66 -26.78
N ILE A 62 10.71 -29.97 -26.55
CA ILE A 62 9.88 -29.30 -25.52
C ILE A 62 10.28 -29.66 -24.08
N PHE A 63 11.27 -30.55 -23.90
CA PHE A 63 12.03 -30.67 -22.65
C PHE A 63 12.89 -29.43 -22.34
N GLU A 64 13.17 -28.55 -23.31
CA GLU A 64 14.08 -27.39 -23.17
C GLU A 64 15.48 -27.77 -22.63
N GLY A 65 16.00 -28.92 -23.08
CA GLY A 65 17.28 -29.48 -22.60
C GLY A 65 17.25 -30.07 -21.18
N ARG A 66 16.09 -30.08 -20.51
CA ARG A 66 15.94 -30.64 -19.16
C ARG A 66 15.65 -32.15 -19.18
N LYS A 67 15.82 -32.82 -18.04
CA LYS A 67 15.58 -34.27 -17.90
C LYS A 67 14.11 -34.65 -17.71
N GLN A 68 13.30 -33.80 -17.09
CA GLN A 68 11.89 -34.09 -16.81
C GLN A 68 10.98 -33.10 -17.53
N LEU A 69 9.83 -33.58 -17.98
CA LEU A 69 8.80 -32.79 -18.63
C LEU A 69 7.44 -33.11 -18.01
N ILE A 70 6.68 -32.09 -17.66
CA ILE A 70 5.29 -32.17 -17.24
C ILE A 70 4.46 -31.47 -18.32
N ILE A 71 3.48 -32.19 -18.88
CA ILE A 71 2.50 -31.65 -19.82
C ILE A 71 1.16 -31.57 -19.11
N TYR A 72 0.57 -30.37 -19.03
CA TYR A 72 -0.85 -30.22 -18.73
C TYR A 72 -1.65 -30.24 -20.05
N HIS A 73 -2.49 -31.25 -20.20
CA HIS A 73 -3.38 -31.41 -21.35
C HIS A 73 -4.62 -30.56 -21.10
N PHE A 74 -4.66 -29.40 -21.75
CA PHE A 74 -5.70 -28.39 -21.59
C PHE A 74 -6.79 -28.61 -22.63
N MET A 75 -8.06 -28.76 -22.20
CA MET A 75 -9.22 -28.90 -23.09
C MET A 75 -9.48 -27.62 -23.90
N PHE A 76 -8.96 -27.59 -25.14
CA PHE A 76 -9.26 -26.56 -26.12
C PHE A 76 -9.28 -27.24 -27.50
N SER A 77 -10.47 -27.35 -28.09
CA SER A 77 -10.70 -28.05 -29.35
C SER A 77 -10.59 -27.10 -30.56
N PRO A 78 -10.21 -27.58 -31.76
CA PRO A 78 -10.03 -26.73 -32.95
C PRO A 78 -11.25 -25.88 -33.34
N GLU A 79 -12.44 -26.41 -33.08
CA GLU A 79 -13.72 -25.84 -33.50
C GLU A 79 -14.17 -24.68 -32.59
N LYS A 80 -13.52 -24.49 -31.43
CA LYS A 80 -13.80 -23.42 -30.47
C LYS A 80 -12.79 -22.29 -30.59
N ASP A 81 -13.16 -21.12 -30.06
CA ASP A 81 -12.29 -19.93 -29.96
C ASP A 81 -11.89 -19.60 -28.51
N THR A 82 -12.38 -20.36 -27.53
CA THR A 82 -11.96 -20.27 -26.13
C THR A 82 -11.76 -21.66 -25.51
N GLY A 83 -10.85 -21.74 -24.55
CA GLY A 83 -10.57 -22.95 -23.79
C GLY A 83 -11.64 -23.26 -22.73
N CYS A 84 -11.61 -24.48 -22.18
CA CYS A 84 -12.50 -24.89 -21.08
C CYS A 84 -12.29 -24.05 -19.79
N ASN A 85 -13.38 -23.61 -19.17
CA ASN A 85 -13.36 -22.84 -17.92
C ASN A 85 -12.66 -23.61 -16.78
N GLY A 86 -12.90 -24.92 -16.65
CA GLY A 86 -12.24 -25.76 -15.64
C GLY A 86 -10.73 -25.90 -15.87
N CYS A 87 -10.29 -26.04 -17.12
CA CYS A 87 -8.86 -26.02 -17.44
C CYS A 87 -8.23 -24.64 -17.23
N SER A 88 -9.00 -23.57 -17.44
CA SER A 88 -8.57 -22.20 -17.16
C SER A 88 -8.33 -21.98 -15.67
N PHE A 89 -9.26 -22.46 -14.83
CA PHE A 89 -9.12 -22.43 -13.37
C PHE A 89 -7.93 -23.25 -12.86
N VAL A 90 -7.57 -24.35 -13.52
CA VAL A 90 -6.32 -25.07 -13.25
C VAL A 90 -5.08 -24.26 -13.68
N ALA A 91 -5.09 -23.64 -14.87
CA ALA A 91 -3.98 -22.81 -15.35
C ALA A 91 -3.74 -21.56 -14.49
N ASP A 92 -4.80 -20.93 -13.99
CA ASP A 92 -4.76 -19.84 -12.99
C ASP A 92 -4.12 -20.27 -11.65
N ASN A 93 -4.02 -21.58 -11.40
CA ASN A 93 -3.45 -22.17 -10.20
C ASN A 93 -2.05 -22.78 -10.39
N LEU A 94 -1.53 -22.79 -11.62
CA LEU A 94 -0.14 -23.22 -11.88
C LEU A 94 0.87 -22.16 -11.37
N PRO A 95 2.15 -22.53 -11.13
CA PRO A 95 3.14 -21.57 -10.64
C PRO A 95 3.54 -20.56 -11.72
N SER A 96 3.19 -19.28 -11.51
CA SER A 96 3.54 -18.17 -12.42
C SER A 96 5.06 -17.96 -12.63
N SER A 97 5.89 -18.54 -11.74
CA SER A 97 7.33 -18.70 -11.93
C SER A 97 7.70 -20.17 -11.91
N LEU A 98 8.24 -20.66 -13.03
CA LEU A 98 8.70 -22.05 -13.19
C LEU A 98 10.10 -22.31 -12.61
N ALA A 99 10.77 -21.29 -12.06
CA ALA A 99 12.17 -21.38 -11.63
C ALA A 99 12.46 -22.53 -10.65
N HIS A 100 11.53 -22.88 -9.76
CA HIS A 100 11.69 -24.00 -8.83
C HIS A 100 11.56 -25.39 -9.47
N LEU A 101 10.89 -25.50 -10.62
CA LEU A 101 10.86 -26.72 -11.45
C LEU A 101 12.12 -26.78 -12.33
N GLN A 102 12.47 -25.66 -12.97
CA GLN A 102 13.65 -25.56 -13.83
C GLN A 102 14.95 -25.88 -13.07
N ALA A 103 15.10 -25.35 -11.84
CA ALA A 103 16.22 -25.67 -10.94
C ALA A 103 16.22 -27.13 -10.44
N ARG A 104 15.13 -27.88 -10.64
CA ARG A 104 15.03 -29.33 -10.38
C ARG A 104 15.06 -30.16 -11.67
N ASN A 105 15.55 -29.55 -12.74
CA ASN A 105 15.71 -30.18 -14.06
C ASN A 105 14.35 -30.65 -14.63
N THR A 106 13.31 -29.83 -14.45
CA THR A 106 11.93 -30.08 -14.87
C THR A 106 11.37 -28.91 -15.70
N THR A 107 10.73 -29.23 -16.82
CA THR A 107 9.98 -28.28 -17.66
C THR A 107 8.48 -28.51 -17.45
N LEU A 108 7.67 -27.44 -17.48
CA LEU A 108 6.21 -27.51 -17.44
C LEU A 108 5.64 -26.75 -18.64
N VAL A 109 4.78 -27.40 -19.41
CA VAL A 109 4.12 -26.82 -20.60
C VAL A 109 2.63 -27.18 -20.63
N LEU A 110 1.85 -26.39 -21.37
CA LEU A 110 0.48 -26.72 -21.72
C LEU A 110 0.44 -27.31 -23.14
N VAL A 111 -0.45 -28.27 -23.40
CA VAL A 111 -0.73 -28.82 -24.74
C VAL A 111 -2.23 -28.82 -25.00
N SER A 112 -2.65 -28.41 -26.20
CA SER A 112 -4.04 -28.45 -26.67
C SER A 112 -4.14 -28.78 -28.15
N ARG A 113 -5.25 -29.41 -28.56
CA ARG A 113 -5.51 -29.76 -29.96
C ARG A 113 -5.95 -28.54 -30.81
N ALA A 114 -6.36 -27.43 -30.21
CA ALA A 114 -6.66 -26.19 -30.92
C ALA A 114 -5.42 -25.59 -31.64
N PRO A 115 -5.55 -24.98 -32.84
CA PRO A 115 -4.47 -24.33 -33.55
C PRO A 115 -3.73 -23.26 -32.74
N ILE A 116 -2.41 -23.12 -32.98
CA ILE A 116 -1.52 -22.26 -32.19
C ILE A 116 -1.93 -20.78 -32.18
N ASP A 117 -2.54 -20.28 -33.26
CA ASP A 117 -3.03 -18.89 -33.32
C ASP A 117 -4.21 -18.65 -32.35
N LYS A 118 -5.11 -19.63 -32.19
CA LYS A 118 -6.20 -19.58 -31.21
C LYS A 118 -5.67 -19.70 -29.78
N VAL A 119 -4.70 -20.59 -29.58
CA VAL A 119 -4.01 -20.79 -28.30
C VAL A 119 -3.37 -19.50 -27.81
N GLU A 120 -2.51 -18.85 -28.62
CA GLU A 120 -1.84 -17.61 -28.22
C GLU A 120 -2.82 -16.43 -28.06
N LYS A 121 -3.89 -16.32 -28.87
CA LYS A 121 -4.96 -15.32 -28.66
C LYS A 121 -5.66 -15.49 -27.31
N PHE A 122 -6.02 -16.72 -26.95
CA PHE A 122 -6.74 -17.01 -25.70
C PHE A 122 -5.84 -16.86 -24.47
N LYS A 123 -4.60 -17.37 -24.55
CA LYS A 123 -3.53 -17.19 -23.56
C LYS A 123 -3.22 -15.72 -23.30
N SER A 124 -3.10 -14.92 -24.36
CA SER A 124 -2.85 -13.47 -24.28
C SER A 124 -4.01 -12.71 -23.63
N ARG A 125 -5.27 -13.06 -23.95
CA ARG A 125 -6.46 -12.51 -23.27
C ARG A 125 -6.42 -12.77 -21.75
N LEU A 126 -5.97 -13.94 -21.33
CA LEU A 126 -5.90 -14.36 -19.93
C LEU A 126 -4.54 -14.09 -19.27
N GLY A 127 -3.67 -13.29 -19.91
CA GLY A 127 -2.41 -12.82 -19.33
C GLY A 127 -1.38 -13.90 -18.95
N TRP A 128 -1.57 -15.16 -19.37
CA TRP A 128 -0.71 -16.27 -18.96
C TRP A 128 0.64 -16.26 -19.69
N ASN A 129 1.71 -16.47 -18.93
CA ASN A 129 3.09 -16.51 -19.42
C ASN A 129 3.60 -17.93 -19.78
N TYR A 130 2.80 -18.97 -19.58
CA TYR A 130 3.22 -20.36 -19.79
C TYR A 130 3.55 -20.68 -21.26
N THR A 131 4.55 -21.52 -21.49
CA THR A 131 4.76 -22.14 -22.80
C THR A 131 3.60 -23.08 -23.10
N TRP A 132 2.87 -22.82 -24.19
CA TRP A 132 1.72 -23.61 -24.62
C TRP A 132 1.92 -24.01 -26.08
N TYR A 133 1.79 -25.31 -26.34
CA TYR A 133 1.94 -25.90 -27.66
C TYR A 133 0.61 -26.40 -28.21
N SER A 134 0.46 -26.32 -29.53
CA SER A 134 -0.63 -26.92 -30.28
C SER A 134 -0.24 -28.32 -30.76
N SER A 135 -1.06 -29.32 -30.48
CA SER A 135 -0.99 -30.67 -31.05
C SER A 135 -1.92 -30.82 -32.27
N PHE A 136 -2.36 -29.72 -32.89
CA PHE A 136 -3.21 -29.79 -34.07
C PHE A 136 -2.50 -30.51 -35.23
N GLY A 137 -3.13 -31.56 -35.77
CA GLY A 137 -2.53 -32.44 -36.79
C GLY A 137 -1.61 -33.55 -36.23
N SER A 138 -1.36 -33.57 -34.92
CA SER A 138 -0.59 -34.61 -34.22
C SER A 138 -1.53 -35.58 -33.50
N THR A 139 -1.20 -36.87 -33.46
CA THR A 139 -2.04 -37.88 -32.76
C THR A 139 -1.84 -37.86 -31.24
N PHE A 140 -0.87 -37.09 -30.73
CA PHE A 140 -0.44 -37.09 -29.32
C PHE A 140 -1.59 -37.09 -28.30
N ASN A 141 -2.59 -36.21 -28.45
CA ASN A 141 -3.70 -36.16 -27.50
C ASN A 141 -4.60 -37.41 -27.50
N TYR A 142 -4.70 -38.12 -28.63
CA TYR A 142 -5.42 -39.39 -28.73
C TYR A 142 -4.61 -40.52 -28.09
N ASP A 143 -3.30 -40.59 -28.38
CA ASP A 143 -2.38 -41.60 -27.83
C ASP A 143 -2.20 -41.46 -26.30
N PHE A 144 -2.46 -40.28 -25.72
CA PHE A 144 -2.48 -40.04 -24.27
C PHE A 144 -3.89 -39.97 -23.66
N HIS A 145 -4.92 -40.42 -24.39
CA HIS A 145 -6.31 -40.55 -23.92
C HIS A 145 -6.91 -39.25 -23.34
N VAL A 146 -6.59 -38.11 -23.97
CA VAL A 146 -7.11 -36.76 -23.67
C VAL A 146 -7.86 -36.13 -24.86
N THR A 147 -7.94 -36.80 -26.00
CA THR A 147 -8.96 -36.56 -27.03
C THR A 147 -9.58 -37.90 -27.42
N ASN A 148 -10.90 -38.03 -27.27
CA ASN A 148 -11.65 -39.23 -27.65
C ASN A 148 -12.37 -39.04 -28.99
N ASP A 149 -11.90 -39.75 -30.01
CA ASP A 149 -12.60 -39.94 -31.29
C ASP A 149 -12.40 -41.37 -31.76
N GLU A 150 -13.50 -42.14 -31.80
CA GLU A 150 -13.53 -43.56 -32.16
C GLU A 150 -13.13 -43.81 -33.63
N ALA A 151 -13.13 -42.76 -34.47
CA ALA A 151 -12.60 -42.82 -35.83
C ALA A 151 -11.06 -42.71 -35.90
N VAL A 152 -10.39 -42.38 -34.79
CA VAL A 152 -8.93 -42.18 -34.71
C VAL A 152 -8.28 -43.22 -33.79
N ALA A 153 -8.86 -43.48 -32.62
CA ALA A 153 -8.36 -44.43 -31.63
C ALA A 153 -9.50 -45.02 -30.79
N PRO A 154 -9.33 -46.21 -30.17
CA PRO A 154 -10.28 -46.73 -29.19
C PRO A 154 -10.54 -45.73 -28.06
N VAL A 155 -11.82 -45.56 -27.69
CA VAL A 155 -12.22 -44.58 -26.66
C VAL A 155 -11.84 -45.06 -25.27
N GLU A 156 -10.91 -44.34 -24.65
CA GLU A 156 -10.46 -44.50 -23.27
C GLU A 156 -10.28 -43.11 -22.63
N TYR A 157 -10.53 -43.00 -21.32
CA TYR A 157 -10.16 -41.84 -20.53
C TYR A 157 -10.04 -42.24 -19.05
N ASN A 158 -8.99 -41.79 -18.37
CA ASN A 158 -8.74 -42.11 -16.96
C ASN A 158 -8.75 -43.63 -16.66
N TYR A 159 -8.10 -44.43 -17.53
CA TYR A 159 -7.99 -45.89 -17.42
C TYR A 159 -9.34 -46.62 -17.38
N LYS A 160 -10.32 -46.11 -18.15
CA LYS A 160 -11.66 -46.69 -18.33
C LYS A 160 -11.98 -46.85 -19.80
N THR A 161 -12.57 -47.99 -20.15
CA THR A 161 -13.15 -48.23 -21.47
C THR A 161 -14.38 -47.35 -21.73
N LYS A 162 -14.72 -47.14 -23.01
CA LYS A 162 -15.95 -46.48 -23.47
C LYS A 162 -17.21 -46.85 -22.67
N ASP A 163 -17.45 -48.15 -22.45
CA ASP A 163 -18.66 -48.63 -21.77
C ASP A 163 -18.66 -48.30 -20.26
N GLU A 164 -17.49 -48.31 -19.62
CA GLU A 164 -17.33 -47.88 -18.21
C GLU A 164 -17.42 -46.35 -18.03
N ILE A 165 -17.09 -45.59 -19.07
CA ILE A 165 -17.27 -44.13 -19.11
C ILE A 165 -18.76 -43.80 -19.28
N LEU A 166 -19.44 -44.43 -20.24
CA LEU A 166 -20.87 -44.25 -20.48
C LEU A 166 -21.72 -44.76 -19.30
N GLY A 167 -21.29 -45.84 -18.64
CA GLY A 167 -21.90 -46.39 -17.43
C GLY A 167 -21.59 -45.65 -16.12
N ASP A 168 -20.72 -44.63 -16.13
CA ASP A 168 -20.36 -43.89 -14.91
C ASP A 168 -21.59 -43.19 -14.30
N LYS A 169 -21.63 -43.04 -12.98
CA LYS A 169 -22.73 -42.34 -12.28
C LYS A 169 -22.62 -40.82 -12.42
N ASN A 170 -21.43 -40.29 -12.64
CA ASN A 170 -21.18 -38.87 -12.87
C ASN A 170 -21.47 -38.49 -14.34
N PRO A 171 -22.44 -37.60 -14.64
CA PRO A 171 -22.72 -37.18 -16.02
C PRO A 171 -21.49 -36.56 -16.71
N ASN A 172 -20.69 -35.78 -15.96
CA ASN A 172 -19.49 -35.11 -16.48
C ASN A 172 -18.38 -36.12 -16.88
N MET A 173 -18.45 -37.38 -16.42
CA MET A 173 -17.56 -38.43 -16.93
C MET A 173 -18.06 -38.96 -18.28
N ARG A 174 -19.37 -39.17 -18.45
CA ARG A 174 -19.97 -39.69 -19.69
C ARG A 174 -19.70 -38.78 -20.89
N GLU A 175 -19.69 -37.47 -20.68
CA GLU A 175 -19.37 -36.48 -21.72
C GLU A 175 -17.95 -36.65 -22.28
N LEU A 176 -17.01 -37.18 -21.50
CA LEU A 176 -15.62 -37.40 -21.90
C LEU A 176 -15.40 -38.65 -22.78
N ALA A 177 -16.47 -39.40 -23.08
CA ALA A 177 -16.46 -40.45 -24.11
C ALA A 177 -16.31 -39.89 -25.54
N LYS A 178 -16.36 -38.56 -25.73
CA LYS A 178 -16.12 -37.90 -27.02
C LYS A 178 -15.54 -36.49 -26.86
N GLY A 179 -14.54 -36.14 -27.68
CA GLY A 179 -13.89 -34.83 -27.69
C GLY A 179 -12.76 -34.71 -26.67
N GLU A 180 -12.39 -33.48 -26.30
CA GLU A 180 -11.26 -33.22 -25.42
C GLU A 180 -11.57 -33.54 -23.96
N GLY A 181 -10.63 -34.16 -23.25
CA GLY A 181 -10.63 -34.34 -21.80
C GLY A 181 -9.39 -33.70 -21.15
N PRO A 182 -9.44 -33.36 -19.84
CA PRO A 182 -8.33 -32.75 -19.14
C PRO A 182 -7.39 -33.82 -18.56
N GLY A 183 -6.08 -33.56 -18.57
CA GLY A 183 -5.10 -34.51 -18.02
C GLY A 183 -3.77 -33.87 -17.67
N LEU A 184 -2.91 -34.63 -17.00
CA LEU A 184 -1.51 -34.29 -16.80
C LEU A 184 -0.67 -35.55 -17.04
N SER A 185 0.38 -35.42 -17.84
CA SER A 185 1.36 -36.49 -18.10
C SER A 185 2.76 -36.04 -17.72
N VAL A 186 3.57 -36.98 -17.24
CA VAL A 186 4.96 -36.78 -16.84
C VAL A 186 5.87 -37.67 -17.68
N PHE A 187 6.99 -37.11 -18.12
CA PHE A 187 7.98 -37.77 -18.96
C PHE A 187 9.39 -37.56 -18.40
N LEU A 188 10.25 -38.56 -18.63
CA LEU A 188 11.68 -38.56 -18.31
C LEU A 188 12.48 -38.74 -19.60
N LYS A 189 13.56 -37.97 -19.76
CA LYS A 189 14.53 -38.10 -20.85
C LYS A 189 15.87 -38.54 -20.27
N GLU A 190 16.31 -39.75 -20.62
CA GLU A 190 17.48 -40.41 -20.02
C GLU A 190 18.19 -41.26 -21.08
N GLY A 191 19.52 -41.18 -21.16
CA GLY A 191 20.30 -41.85 -22.21
C GLY A 191 20.04 -41.36 -23.65
N GLY A 192 19.27 -40.28 -23.82
CA GLY A 192 18.77 -39.79 -25.12
C GLY A 192 17.32 -40.20 -25.40
N GLU A 193 16.88 -41.31 -24.81
CA GLU A 193 15.54 -41.88 -24.92
C GLU A 193 14.51 -41.11 -24.08
N ILE A 194 13.23 -41.22 -24.45
CA ILE A 194 12.09 -40.60 -23.74
C ILE A 194 11.17 -41.69 -23.21
N PHE A 195 10.75 -41.52 -21.95
CA PHE A 195 9.85 -42.43 -21.25
C PHE A 195 8.66 -41.65 -20.69
N HIS A 196 7.45 -42.17 -20.88
CA HIS A 196 6.28 -41.76 -20.11
C HIS A 196 6.29 -42.48 -18.76
N THR A 197 6.06 -41.73 -17.68
CA THR A 197 6.26 -42.22 -16.30
C THR A 197 5.01 -42.13 -15.43
N TYR A 198 4.09 -41.22 -15.75
CA TYR A 198 2.84 -41.05 -15.01
C TYR A 198 1.80 -40.29 -15.84
N SER A 199 0.52 -40.67 -15.73
CA SER A 199 -0.62 -39.84 -16.16
C SER A 199 -1.69 -39.77 -15.07
N THR A 200 -2.36 -38.63 -14.96
CA THR A 200 -3.53 -38.44 -14.09
C THR A 200 -4.57 -37.55 -14.74
N PHE A 201 -5.83 -37.78 -14.41
CA PHE A 201 -7.00 -37.21 -15.07
C PHE A 201 -8.12 -36.94 -14.04
N ALA A 202 -9.21 -36.31 -14.48
CA ALA A 202 -10.41 -36.05 -13.68
C ALA A 202 -10.06 -35.48 -12.28
N ARG A 203 -10.56 -36.09 -11.19
CA ARG A 203 -10.32 -35.66 -9.81
C ARG A 203 -8.84 -35.66 -9.39
N GLY A 204 -7.97 -36.40 -10.08
CA GLY A 204 -6.52 -36.37 -9.83
C GLY A 204 -5.89 -34.99 -10.06
N LEU A 205 -6.54 -34.15 -10.88
CA LEU A 205 -6.11 -32.79 -11.19
C LEU A 205 -6.43 -31.77 -10.09
N GLU A 206 -7.29 -32.10 -9.11
CA GLU A 206 -7.51 -31.25 -7.92
C GLU A 206 -6.21 -31.03 -7.13
N GLY A 207 -5.25 -31.94 -7.26
CA GLY A 207 -3.89 -31.78 -6.73
C GLY A 207 -3.13 -30.56 -7.27
N LEU A 208 -3.58 -29.94 -8.37
CA LEU A 208 -3.01 -28.74 -8.96
C LEU A 208 -3.69 -27.45 -8.46
N ILE A 209 -4.92 -27.52 -7.98
CA ILE A 209 -5.73 -26.34 -7.65
C ILE A 209 -5.39 -25.86 -6.23
N VAL A 210 -4.70 -24.72 -6.12
CA VAL A 210 -4.31 -24.10 -4.85
C VAL A 210 -5.48 -23.35 -4.23
N THR A 211 -6.34 -22.70 -5.03
CA THR A 211 -7.57 -22.03 -4.57
C THR A 211 -8.46 -22.97 -3.77
N ASP A 212 -8.73 -24.17 -4.29
CA ASP A 212 -9.52 -25.22 -3.62
C ASP A 212 -8.91 -25.62 -2.27
N LYS A 213 -7.59 -25.83 -2.21
CA LYS A 213 -6.88 -26.17 -0.96
C LYS A 213 -6.91 -25.04 0.06
N LEU A 214 -6.88 -23.78 -0.38
CA LEU A 214 -7.04 -22.63 0.51
C LEU A 214 -8.49 -22.51 1.01
N LEU A 215 -9.48 -22.79 0.16
CA LEU A 215 -10.90 -22.78 0.50
C LEU A 215 -11.28 -23.92 1.46
N ASP A 216 -10.69 -25.12 1.32
CA ASP A 216 -10.83 -26.26 2.23
C ASP A 216 -10.38 -25.94 3.66
N LEU A 217 -9.44 -25.00 3.83
CA LEU A 217 -9.01 -24.51 5.16
C LEU A 217 -9.99 -23.49 5.77
N THR A 218 -10.96 -22.99 5.01
CA THR A 218 -11.94 -22.01 5.51
C THR A 218 -13.16 -22.68 6.15
N PRO A 219 -13.82 -22.04 7.14
CA PRO A 219 -15.08 -22.55 7.71
C PRO A 219 -16.27 -22.65 6.75
N LEU A 220 -16.10 -22.34 5.45
CA LEU A 220 -17.15 -22.40 4.43
C LEU A 220 -16.81 -23.37 3.27
N GLY A 221 -15.63 -24.00 3.27
CA GLY A 221 -15.18 -24.90 2.19
C GLY A 221 -15.10 -24.20 0.83
N ARG A 222 -15.22 -24.98 -0.26
CA ARG A 222 -15.11 -24.49 -1.66
C ARG A 222 -16.35 -23.77 -2.20
N GLN A 223 -17.54 -24.01 -1.62
CA GLN A 223 -18.81 -23.42 -2.06
C GLN A 223 -19.19 -23.77 -3.51
N ASP A 224 -19.12 -25.07 -3.85
CA ASP A 224 -19.15 -25.71 -5.19
C ASP A 224 -20.47 -25.57 -5.99
N LYS A 225 -21.22 -24.49 -5.79
CA LYS A 225 -22.46 -24.13 -6.50
C LYS A 225 -22.34 -22.81 -7.27
N VAL A 226 -21.10 -22.41 -7.58
CA VAL A 226 -20.80 -21.22 -8.39
C VAL A 226 -20.24 -21.70 -9.72
N ASP A 227 -20.83 -21.26 -10.83
CA ASP A 227 -20.31 -21.56 -12.16
C ASP A 227 -18.90 -20.97 -12.31
N LEU A 228 -17.91 -21.82 -12.63
CA LEU A 228 -16.55 -21.38 -12.90
C LEU A 228 -16.54 -20.50 -14.15
N LYS A 229 -16.02 -19.27 -14.02
CA LYS A 229 -15.81 -18.33 -15.11
C LYS A 229 -14.32 -18.21 -15.39
N TYR A 230 -13.96 -17.64 -16.54
CA TYR A 230 -12.62 -17.11 -16.75
C TYR A 230 -12.38 -15.95 -15.76
N HIS A 231 -11.14 -15.77 -15.28
CA HIS A 231 -10.84 -14.76 -14.27
C HIS A 231 -11.18 -13.32 -14.71
N ASP A 232 -11.19 -13.04 -16.02
CA ASP A 232 -11.53 -11.75 -16.62
C ASP A 232 -13.04 -11.47 -16.77
N VAL A 233 -13.91 -12.40 -16.32
CA VAL A 233 -15.38 -12.32 -16.47
C VAL A 233 -16.13 -12.24 -15.13
N TYR A 234 -15.43 -12.25 -13.99
CA TYR A 234 -16.04 -12.02 -12.67
C TYR A 234 -16.39 -10.54 -12.44
N ASP A 235 -17.60 -10.25 -11.98
CA ASP A 235 -18.06 -8.88 -11.69
C ASP A 235 -18.12 -8.55 -10.18
N ASP A 236 -18.37 -7.28 -9.83
CA ASP A 236 -18.54 -6.79 -8.45
C ASP A 236 -19.43 -7.68 -7.56
N LYS A 237 -20.47 -8.30 -8.14
CA LYS A 237 -21.44 -9.13 -7.42
C LYS A 237 -20.87 -10.51 -7.16
N ASP A 238 -20.18 -11.10 -8.14
CA ASP A 238 -19.49 -12.38 -7.97
C ASP A 238 -18.37 -12.27 -6.92
N LEU A 239 -17.55 -11.22 -7.04
CA LEU A 239 -16.46 -10.88 -6.13
C LEU A 239 -16.94 -10.41 -4.74
N LYS A 240 -18.26 -10.23 -4.58
CA LYS A 240 -18.93 -9.76 -3.34
C LYS A 240 -18.39 -8.41 -2.86
N VAL A 241 -17.83 -7.60 -3.76
CA VAL A 241 -17.33 -6.25 -3.47
C VAL A 241 -18.53 -5.42 -3.01
N SER A 242 -18.51 -5.01 -1.74
CA SER A 242 -19.64 -4.29 -1.16
C SER A 242 -19.68 -2.86 -1.67
N GLN A 243 -20.32 -2.64 -2.82
CA GLN A 243 -20.53 -1.31 -3.38
C GLN A 243 -21.05 -0.35 -2.28
N PRO A 244 -20.44 0.84 -2.12
CA PRO A 244 -20.90 1.81 -1.14
C PRO A 244 -22.34 2.19 -1.48
N ARG A 245 -23.27 1.96 -0.56
CA ARG A 245 -24.72 2.15 -0.79
C ARG A 245 -25.10 3.63 -0.90
N ASN A 246 -24.79 4.27 -2.03
CA ASN A 246 -25.21 5.62 -2.36
C ASN A 246 -26.42 5.57 -3.32
N PRO A 247 -27.66 5.79 -2.85
CA PRO A 247 -28.87 5.49 -3.61
C PRO A 247 -29.32 6.66 -4.50
N MET A 248 -28.41 7.23 -5.29
CA MET A 248 -28.72 8.21 -6.34
C MET A 248 -27.74 8.08 -7.51
N LEU A 249 -28.20 7.45 -8.60
CA LEU A 249 -27.97 7.82 -10.02
C LEU A 249 -28.50 6.70 -10.92
N ARG A 250 -29.77 6.82 -11.33
CA ARG A 250 -30.30 6.09 -12.50
C ARG A 250 -30.38 7.10 -13.65
N ILE A 251 -29.41 7.08 -14.55
CA ILE A 251 -29.49 7.76 -15.84
C ILE A 251 -30.12 6.77 -16.85
N PRO A 252 -31.06 7.19 -17.73
CA PRO A 252 -31.70 6.27 -18.66
C PRO A 252 -30.74 5.75 -19.74
N ILE A 253 -30.78 4.45 -20.03
CA ILE A 253 -30.09 3.88 -21.19
C ILE A 253 -30.88 4.25 -22.45
N LEU A 254 -30.44 5.30 -23.15
CA LEU A 254 -30.94 5.62 -24.48
C LEU A 254 -30.47 4.56 -25.48
N ARG A 255 -31.40 3.71 -25.90
CA ARG A 255 -31.15 2.53 -26.74
C ARG A 255 -30.99 2.92 -28.21
N ILE A 256 -29.83 3.50 -28.56
CA ILE A 256 -29.48 3.84 -29.95
C ILE A 256 -29.49 2.56 -30.80
N LYS A 257 -30.37 2.51 -31.80
CA LYS A 257 -30.36 1.45 -32.81
C LYS A 257 -29.12 1.63 -33.69
N ARG A 258 -28.29 0.59 -33.82
CA ARG A 258 -27.31 0.51 -34.92
C ARG A 258 -28.08 0.34 -36.23
N ASN A 259 -28.08 1.36 -37.07
CA ASN A 259 -28.25 1.16 -38.50
C ASN A 259 -26.86 0.92 -39.11
N ASN A 260 -26.71 -0.18 -39.84
CA ASN A 260 -25.51 -0.42 -40.64
C ASN A 260 -25.61 0.39 -41.94
N THR A 261 -24.56 1.14 -42.27
CA THR A 261 -24.23 1.49 -43.65
C THR A 261 -22.71 1.54 -43.79
N VAL A 262 -22.18 0.79 -44.75
CA VAL A 262 -20.77 0.84 -45.14
C VAL A 262 -20.60 1.99 -46.13
N GLY A 263 -19.53 2.78 -45.99
CA GLY A 263 -19.26 3.92 -46.88
C GLY A 263 -17.77 4.29 -46.90
N THR A 264 -17.10 3.98 -48.00
CA THR A 264 -15.72 4.37 -48.30
C THR A 264 -15.64 5.78 -48.90
N SER A 265 -14.61 6.55 -48.58
CA SER A 265 -13.98 7.52 -49.51
C SER A 265 -12.70 8.13 -48.92
N GLU A 266 -11.87 8.67 -49.80
CA GLU A 266 -10.52 9.12 -49.51
C GLU A 266 -10.42 10.65 -49.35
N SER A 267 -9.37 11.10 -48.66
CA SER A 267 -8.63 12.34 -48.92
C SER A 267 -9.37 13.71 -48.92
N ARG A 268 -8.80 14.68 -48.19
CA ARG A 268 -8.39 15.94 -48.82
C ARG A 268 -7.38 16.71 -47.97
N VAL A 269 -6.29 17.13 -48.63
CA VAL A 269 -5.36 18.12 -48.10
C VAL A 269 -5.96 19.51 -48.30
N MET A 270 -5.84 20.39 -47.29
CA MET A 270 -5.92 21.83 -47.54
C MET A 270 -4.94 22.59 -46.63
N LYS A 271 -4.08 23.40 -47.26
CA LYS A 271 -3.29 24.43 -46.58
C LYS A 271 -4.14 25.68 -46.42
N ALA A 272 -3.98 26.40 -45.31
CA ALA A 272 -4.37 27.80 -45.20
C ALA A 272 -3.24 28.56 -44.50
N THR A 273 -2.80 29.67 -45.09
CA THR A 273 -1.65 30.46 -44.63
C THR A 273 -2.09 31.78 -44.00
N GLY A 274 -1.54 32.07 -42.82
CA GLY A 274 -1.16 33.40 -42.32
C GLY A 274 -2.11 34.59 -42.46
N LEU A 275 -2.43 35.23 -41.34
CA LEU A 275 -2.76 36.65 -41.31
C LEU A 275 -2.28 37.29 -40.00
N THR A 276 -1.55 38.39 -40.12
CA THR A 276 -0.93 39.13 -39.01
C THR A 276 -1.64 40.45 -38.71
N ALA A 277 -1.38 40.96 -37.51
CA ALA A 277 -1.69 42.31 -37.02
C ALA A 277 -3.16 42.62 -36.67
N ASN A 278 -3.35 42.96 -35.39
CA ASN A 278 -3.78 44.32 -35.09
C ASN A 278 -3.19 44.81 -33.75
N LEU A 279 -3.17 46.12 -33.54
CA LEU A 279 -2.39 46.80 -32.50
C LEU A 279 -3.28 47.62 -31.52
N GLN A 280 -2.70 47.91 -30.35
CA GLN A 280 -3.04 49.03 -29.44
C GLN A 280 -4.46 49.10 -28.83
N ARG A 281 -4.51 48.92 -27.49
CA ARG A 281 -5.28 49.66 -26.44
C ARG A 281 -5.39 48.74 -25.20
N ASN A 282 -5.16 49.15 -23.95
CA ASN A 282 -4.81 50.45 -23.37
C ASN A 282 -3.70 50.31 -22.31
N ARG A 283 -2.86 51.35 -22.16
CA ARG A 283 -2.10 51.63 -20.93
C ARG A 283 -2.74 52.82 -20.22
N ALA A 284 -3.41 52.61 -19.10
CA ALA A 284 -3.55 53.60 -18.01
C ALA A 284 -4.41 53.04 -16.86
N ASN A 285 -3.78 52.72 -15.73
CA ASN A 285 -3.99 53.47 -14.49
C ASN A 285 -2.88 53.15 -13.49
N LYS A 286 -2.59 54.10 -12.60
CA LYS A 286 -1.45 54.08 -11.68
C LYS A 286 -1.91 54.56 -10.31
N ALA A 287 -1.27 54.02 -9.26
CA ALA A 287 -1.40 54.43 -7.86
C ALA A 287 -2.79 54.25 -7.19
N HIS A 288 -2.86 53.26 -6.31
CA HIS A 288 -3.40 53.54 -4.98
C HIS A 288 -2.53 52.89 -3.90
N SER A 289 -2.13 53.68 -2.89
CA SER A 289 -1.33 53.22 -1.76
C SER A 289 -2.10 53.48 -0.46
N GLN A 290 -2.70 52.42 0.06
CA GLN A 290 -3.23 52.32 1.43
C GLN A 290 -2.79 50.91 1.90
N ASN A 291 -1.91 50.69 2.87
CA ASN A 291 -1.61 51.40 4.13
C ASN A 291 -2.77 51.28 5.14
N ILE A 292 -2.42 51.16 6.45
CA ILE A 292 -3.32 50.82 7.57
C ILE A 292 -3.72 49.31 7.56
N ASN A 293 -3.70 48.54 8.65
CA ASN A 293 -3.64 48.92 10.08
C ASN A 293 -2.64 48.08 10.91
N ILE A 294 -2.03 48.70 11.93
CA ILE A 294 -1.32 48.02 13.03
C ILE A 294 -2.22 48.10 14.26
N MET A 295 -2.63 46.98 14.85
CA MET A 295 -3.35 46.97 16.12
C MET A 295 -2.48 46.48 17.28
N ASN A 296 -2.07 47.43 18.12
CA ASN A 296 -1.55 47.16 19.46
C ASN A 296 -2.70 46.89 20.45
N MET A 297 -2.76 45.70 21.05
CA MET A 297 -3.32 45.48 22.38
C MET A 297 -2.40 44.48 23.10
N ARG A 298 -1.52 44.93 24.01
CA ARG A 298 -1.78 45.31 25.42
C ARG A 298 -2.24 44.12 26.29
N SER A 299 -1.35 43.70 27.18
CA SER A 299 -1.60 42.77 28.28
C SER A 299 -2.55 43.34 29.33
N PRO A 300 -3.18 42.46 30.13
CA PRO A 300 -3.37 42.75 31.55
C PRO A 300 -2.93 41.60 32.47
N SER A 301 -2.55 41.95 33.70
CA SER A 301 -2.30 41.05 34.84
C SER A 301 -2.27 41.91 36.13
N PRO A 302 -2.49 41.39 37.34
CA PRO A 302 -3.13 40.12 37.73
C PRO A 302 -4.41 40.36 38.59
N GLY A 303 -5.04 39.28 39.09
CA GLY A 303 -6.13 39.30 40.08
C GLY A 303 -6.17 37.99 40.87
N SER A 304 -6.59 38.00 42.14
CA SER A 304 -6.25 36.94 43.13
C SER A 304 -7.45 36.31 43.85
N ASN A 305 -7.13 35.29 44.69
CA ASN A 305 -8.02 34.49 45.56
C ASN A 305 -8.80 33.44 44.75
N GLY A 306 -9.07 32.21 45.21
CA GLY A 306 -9.15 31.57 46.54
C GLY A 306 -10.46 30.75 46.52
N ASP A 307 -10.60 29.49 46.93
CA ASP A 307 -9.93 28.58 47.88
C ASP A 307 -10.15 27.13 47.34
N ALA A 308 -9.68 25.98 47.84
CA ALA A 308 -8.61 25.45 48.68
C ALA A 308 -8.83 23.91 48.75
N ILE A 309 -7.76 23.11 48.94
CA ILE A 309 -7.68 21.84 49.72
C ILE A 309 -8.80 20.77 49.49
N ALA A 310 -8.51 19.52 49.11
CA ALA A 310 -7.63 18.59 49.82
C ALA A 310 -6.97 17.48 48.96
N VAL A 311 -5.92 16.86 49.52
CA VAL A 311 -5.28 15.63 49.05
C VAL A 311 -5.40 14.56 50.14
N ILE A 312 -5.80 13.32 49.80
CA ILE A 312 -5.64 12.13 50.65
C ILE A 312 -5.34 10.90 49.77
N GLU A 313 -4.22 10.23 50.06
CA GLU A 313 -3.90 8.82 49.77
C GLU A 313 -3.46 8.16 51.10
N PRO A 314 -3.08 6.86 51.14
CA PRO A 314 -3.87 5.66 50.86
C PRO A 314 -4.09 4.89 52.20
N PRO A 315 -4.29 3.55 52.21
CA PRO A 315 -3.12 2.67 52.38
C PRO A 315 -3.21 1.30 51.65
N SER A 316 -2.27 0.40 52.00
CA SER A 316 -2.01 -0.96 51.49
C SER A 316 -2.99 -2.04 52.09
N ASP A 317 -2.85 -3.37 51.95
CA ASP A 317 -1.69 -4.25 51.67
C ASP A 317 -2.08 -5.71 51.29
N SER A 318 -1.10 -6.54 50.89
CA SER A 318 -1.05 -8.04 50.93
C SER A 318 -2.18 -8.86 50.24
N SER A 319 -2.00 -9.90 49.38
CA SER A 319 -1.00 -10.97 49.09
C SER A 319 -1.36 -12.37 49.66
N ILE A 320 -0.96 -13.45 48.96
CA ILE A 320 -1.15 -14.91 49.26
C ILE A 320 -2.57 -15.44 48.92
N GLY A 321 -2.79 -16.65 48.37
CA GLY A 321 -1.87 -17.63 47.75
C GLY A 321 -2.22 -19.11 48.03
N VAL A 322 -2.25 -19.97 46.97
CA VAL A 322 -2.32 -21.46 46.98
C VAL A 322 -3.58 -22.09 47.67
N GLU A 323 -4.00 -23.37 47.53
CA GLU A 323 -3.51 -24.58 46.81
C GLU A 323 -4.67 -25.52 46.35
N GLU A 324 -4.32 -26.75 45.94
CA GLU A 324 -5.07 -27.88 45.33
C GLU A 324 -6.23 -28.54 46.16
N GLU A 325 -6.92 -29.67 45.83
CA GLU A 325 -6.83 -30.72 44.77
C GLU A 325 -8.15 -31.57 44.61
N ARG A 326 -8.18 -32.45 43.58
CA ARG A 326 -8.78 -33.83 43.49
C ARG A 326 -10.31 -34.16 43.47
N LEU A 327 -10.71 -34.77 42.33
CA LEU A 327 -11.39 -36.10 42.15
C LEU A 327 -12.86 -36.33 42.65
N ASN A 328 -13.70 -37.29 42.19
CA ASN A 328 -13.65 -38.36 41.14
C ASN A 328 -15.06 -38.92 40.78
N ARG A 329 -15.35 -39.28 39.50
CA ARG A 329 -16.38 -40.29 39.03
C ARG A 329 -17.89 -40.03 39.37
N GLN A 330 -18.92 -40.72 38.85
CA GLN A 330 -19.06 -41.88 37.92
C GLN A 330 -20.41 -41.87 37.12
N ARG A 331 -20.47 -42.59 35.97
CA ARG A 331 -21.56 -43.40 35.32
C ARG A 331 -23.07 -43.27 35.72
N CYS A 332 -24.09 -43.62 34.90
CA CYS A 332 -24.33 -43.84 33.44
C CYS A 332 -25.80 -44.35 33.22
N ASN A 333 -26.36 -44.25 31.99
CA ASN A 333 -27.56 -45.02 31.48
C ASN A 333 -28.95 -44.71 32.15
N ASP A 334 -30.16 -45.00 31.61
CA ASP A 334 -30.64 -45.29 30.23
C ASP A 334 -32.18 -45.04 30.06
N SER A 335 -32.64 -45.06 28.79
CA SER A 335 -33.94 -44.84 28.11
C SER A 335 -35.32 -45.37 28.64
N ALA A 336 -36.34 -44.48 28.59
CA ALA A 336 -37.72 -44.59 27.97
C ALA A 336 -38.71 -45.75 28.39
N PRO A 337 -39.98 -45.87 27.86
CA PRO A 337 -40.83 -45.03 26.97
C PRO A 337 -42.35 -44.85 27.38
N GLU A 338 -43.21 -44.39 26.43
CA GLU A 338 -44.70 -44.53 26.28
C GLU A 338 -45.68 -43.37 26.71
N ASP A 339 -46.94 -43.42 26.20
CA ASP A 339 -47.99 -42.35 26.12
C ASP A 339 -49.43 -43.02 26.05
N ALA A 340 -50.65 -42.49 25.77
CA ALA A 340 -51.15 -41.23 25.17
C ALA A 340 -52.69 -40.93 25.35
N SER A 341 -53.06 -39.65 25.18
CA SER A 341 -54.30 -39.12 24.52
C SER A 341 -55.67 -38.91 25.24
N GLN A 342 -56.51 -38.02 24.63
CA GLN A 342 -57.97 -37.72 24.84
C GLN A 342 -58.42 -36.73 25.96
N LYS A 343 -59.63 -36.09 25.97
CA LYS A 343 -60.31 -35.19 24.98
C LYS A 343 -61.65 -34.54 25.53
N ASN A 344 -61.81 -33.20 25.45
CA ASN A 344 -63.10 -32.42 25.29
C ASN A 344 -64.22 -32.51 26.41
N LEU A 345 -65.33 -31.74 26.53
CA LEU A 345 -65.88 -30.43 26.00
C LEU A 345 -67.00 -29.82 26.93
N ALA A 346 -67.49 -28.59 26.61
CA ALA A 346 -68.82 -27.96 26.94
C ALA A 346 -69.13 -27.48 28.38
N GLY A 347 -69.98 -26.46 28.63
CA GLY A 347 -70.72 -25.52 27.75
C GLY A 347 -71.38 -24.35 28.57
N SER A 348 -71.77 -23.22 27.97
CA SER A 348 -72.30 -22.04 28.72
C SER A 348 -73.08 -20.98 27.89
N PRO A 349 -74.15 -20.33 28.43
CA PRO A 349 -74.79 -19.10 27.91
C PRO A 349 -74.32 -17.81 28.65
N ILE A 350 -74.52 -16.54 28.26
CA ILE A 350 -75.34 -15.80 27.24
C ILE A 350 -76.73 -15.33 27.74
N ASP A 351 -77.19 -14.08 27.56
CA ASP A 351 -76.55 -12.84 27.02
C ASP A 351 -76.19 -11.85 28.17
N ASN A 352 -76.49 -10.55 28.33
CA ASN A 352 -77.24 -9.43 27.68
C ASN A 352 -76.59 -8.10 28.22
N ASN A 353 -76.82 -6.84 27.78
CA ASN A 353 -77.07 -6.11 26.51
C ASN A 353 -77.49 -4.66 26.93
N LEU A 354 -77.22 -3.49 26.30
CA LEU A 354 -76.61 -2.95 25.06
C LEU A 354 -75.83 -1.64 25.47
N GLN A 355 -75.14 -0.79 24.67
CA GLN A 355 -74.59 -0.72 23.30
C GLN A 355 -73.53 0.43 23.24
N ILE A 356 -72.63 0.45 22.24
CA ILE A 356 -72.19 1.62 21.40
C ILE A 356 -70.93 1.26 20.58
N ALA A 357 -70.97 1.56 19.27
CA ALA A 357 -69.86 1.72 18.30
C ALA A 357 -68.58 0.84 18.40
N ASP A 358 -68.47 -0.11 17.47
CA ASP A 358 -67.24 -0.82 17.08
C ASP A 358 -66.02 0.13 16.92
N ARG A 359 -64.89 -0.27 17.53
CA ARG A 359 -63.53 0.13 17.12
C ARG A 359 -62.52 -1.00 17.26
N THR A 360 -62.38 -1.80 16.21
CA THR A 360 -61.20 -2.65 16.00
C THR A 360 -59.88 -1.87 16.17
N HIS A 361 -59.03 -2.30 17.12
CA HIS A 361 -57.70 -1.72 17.33
C HIS A 361 -56.64 -2.50 16.53
N PRO A 362 -56.09 -1.96 15.43
CA PRO A 362 -55.11 -2.69 14.61
C PRO A 362 -53.76 -2.83 15.33
N GLN A 363 -53.16 -4.02 15.27
CA GLN A 363 -51.80 -4.24 15.77
C GLN A 363 -50.82 -3.28 15.10
N ARG A 364 -50.08 -2.51 15.90
CA ARG A 364 -49.04 -1.59 15.40
C ARG A 364 -47.82 -2.36 14.90
N THR A 365 -47.85 -2.77 13.63
CA THR A 365 -46.67 -3.23 12.91
C THR A 365 -45.58 -2.16 12.98
N ARG A 366 -44.37 -2.55 13.41
CA ARG A 366 -43.29 -1.62 13.75
C ARG A 366 -42.58 -1.10 12.48
N LYS A 367 -43.25 -0.23 11.72
CA LYS A 367 -42.76 0.34 10.44
C LYS A 367 -41.29 0.77 10.54
N GLY A 368 -40.45 0.09 9.76
CA GLY A 368 -39.03 0.42 9.63
C GLY A 368 -38.86 1.81 9.02
N HIS A 369 -38.30 2.74 9.79
CA HIS A 369 -38.04 4.10 9.35
C HIS A 369 -36.66 4.20 8.69
N LYS A 370 -36.56 4.93 7.57
CA LYS A 370 -35.26 5.28 6.98
C LYS A 370 -34.43 6.02 8.04
N LYS A 371 -33.21 5.54 8.30
CA LYS A 371 -32.25 6.21 9.17
C LYS A 371 -32.01 7.63 8.64
N SER A 372 -32.08 8.63 9.50
CA SER A 372 -31.82 10.01 9.10
C SER A 372 -30.31 10.21 8.90
N ARG A 373 -29.89 10.84 7.79
CA ARG A 373 -28.47 10.88 7.38
C ARG A 373 -27.66 11.85 8.25
N GLN A 374 -28.22 13.00 8.61
CA GLN A 374 -27.52 14.07 9.35
C GLN A 374 -27.69 13.95 10.87
N GLY A 375 -28.59 13.10 11.35
CA GLY A 375 -29.01 12.97 12.76
C GLY A 375 -27.91 12.89 13.80
N CYS A 376 -28.21 13.38 15.01
CA CYS A 376 -27.26 13.49 16.11
C CYS A 376 -26.67 12.13 16.55
N PHE A 377 -25.49 12.18 17.18
CA PHE A 377 -24.76 10.98 17.61
C PHE A 377 -25.59 10.11 18.57
N ASN A 378 -26.35 10.71 19.49
CA ASN A 378 -27.17 9.97 20.45
C ASN A 378 -28.35 9.22 19.78
N CYS A 379 -28.99 9.79 18.75
CA CYS A 379 -30.02 9.06 17.97
C CYS A 379 -29.40 7.96 17.10
N LYS A 380 -28.26 8.24 16.45
CA LYS A 380 -27.52 7.24 15.64
C LYS A 380 -27.07 6.05 16.48
N ARG A 381 -26.45 6.28 17.64
CA ARG A 381 -26.03 5.24 18.61
C ARG A 381 -27.22 4.39 19.08
N ARG A 382 -28.36 5.03 19.37
CA ARG A 382 -29.61 4.37 19.77
C ARG A 382 -30.41 3.74 18.62
N LYS A 383 -29.91 3.82 17.37
CA LYS A 383 -30.51 3.25 16.14
C LYS A 383 -31.97 3.71 15.88
N ILE A 384 -32.32 4.93 16.28
CA ILE A 384 -33.65 5.55 16.07
C ILE A 384 -33.57 6.71 15.06
N LYS A 385 -34.68 7.06 14.40
CA LYS A 385 -34.75 8.27 13.57
C LYS A 385 -34.53 9.52 14.43
N CYS A 386 -33.59 10.39 14.05
CA CYS A 386 -33.46 11.73 14.63
C CYS A 386 -34.47 12.68 13.97
N GLN A 387 -34.92 13.71 14.70
CA GLN A 387 -35.72 14.80 14.15
C GLN A 387 -34.90 15.77 13.29
N GLU A 388 -33.57 15.79 13.45
CA GLU A 388 -32.63 16.71 12.76
C GLU A 388 -32.88 18.21 13.08
N THR A 389 -33.67 18.50 14.13
CA THR A 389 -33.87 19.84 14.70
C THR A 389 -32.65 20.30 15.51
N LEU A 390 -32.28 21.57 15.30
CA LEU A 390 -31.20 22.28 16.00
C LEU A 390 -31.78 23.26 17.03
N PRO A 391 -31.08 23.55 18.14
CA PRO A 391 -29.79 22.96 18.56
C PRO A 391 -29.93 21.53 19.12
N SER A 392 -31.14 21.06 19.44
CA SER A 392 -31.38 19.73 20.03
C SER A 392 -32.64 19.06 19.46
N CYS A 393 -32.57 17.74 19.25
CA CYS A 393 -33.71 16.95 18.82
C CYS A 393 -34.58 16.47 19.99
N ASP A 394 -35.88 16.36 19.77
CA ASP A 394 -36.85 15.94 20.80
C ASP A 394 -36.48 14.61 21.48
N ASN A 395 -35.88 13.68 20.74
CA ASN A 395 -35.46 12.37 21.24
C ASN A 395 -34.29 12.40 22.24
N CYS A 396 -33.59 13.52 22.30
CA CYS A 396 -32.55 13.86 23.26
C CYS A 396 -33.09 14.79 24.34
N LEU A 397 -33.82 15.85 23.95
CA LEU A 397 -34.46 16.82 24.85
C LEU A 397 -35.40 16.13 25.86
N LYS A 398 -36.31 15.25 25.39
CA LYS A 398 -37.25 14.47 26.24
C LYS A 398 -36.58 13.39 27.10
N ARG A 399 -35.25 13.37 27.16
CA ARG A 399 -34.43 12.44 27.95
C ARG A 399 -33.26 13.13 28.69
N GLY A 400 -33.20 14.46 28.69
CA GLY A 400 -32.09 15.21 29.32
C GLY A 400 -30.73 14.93 28.70
N LEU A 401 -30.67 14.48 27.43
CA LEU A 401 -29.43 14.13 26.76
C LEU A 401 -28.92 15.31 25.92
N GLU A 402 -27.63 15.59 26.02
CA GLU A 402 -26.94 16.48 25.10
C GLU A 402 -27.05 15.96 23.65
N CYS A 403 -27.22 16.88 22.70
CA CYS A 403 -27.62 16.56 21.33
C CYS A 403 -26.58 17.00 20.28
N LEU A 404 -25.38 16.42 20.37
CA LEU A 404 -24.28 16.70 19.45
C LEU A 404 -24.56 16.17 18.03
N TYR A 405 -24.41 17.04 17.03
CA TYR A 405 -24.51 16.76 15.60
C TYR A 405 -23.11 16.72 14.95
N PRO A 406 -22.92 16.00 13.82
CA PRO A 406 -21.70 16.10 13.02
C PRO A 406 -21.49 17.53 12.50
N SER A 407 -20.27 18.05 12.58
CA SER A 407 -19.98 19.44 12.18
C SER A 407 -19.96 19.61 10.65
N MET A 408 -20.63 20.66 10.14
CA MET A 408 -20.77 20.90 8.69
C MET A 408 -19.42 21.05 7.96
N LYS A 409 -18.36 21.54 8.64
CA LYS A 409 -17.00 21.59 8.08
C LYS A 409 -16.51 20.22 7.59
N LYS A 410 -16.85 19.12 8.28
CA LYS A 410 -16.45 17.76 7.86
C LYS A 410 -17.27 17.21 6.68
N GLN A 411 -18.31 17.92 6.26
CA GLN A 411 -19.19 17.53 5.17
C GLN A 411 -18.84 18.25 3.85
N LEU A 412 -18.32 19.49 3.92
CA LEU A 412 -17.77 20.22 2.78
C LEU A 412 -16.53 19.52 2.18
N VAL A 413 -15.56 19.14 3.02
CA VAL A 413 -14.34 18.41 2.60
C VAL A 413 -14.68 17.11 1.85
N LEU A 414 -15.75 16.42 2.25
CA LEU A 414 -16.22 15.23 1.55
C LEU A 414 -16.84 15.55 0.18
N GLN A 415 -17.61 16.64 0.06
CA GLN A 415 -18.17 17.07 -1.23
C GLN A 415 -17.10 17.59 -2.20
N GLU A 416 -16.05 18.23 -1.69
CA GLU A 416 -14.87 18.59 -2.49
C GLU A 416 -14.15 17.33 -2.98
N SER A 417 -13.97 16.30 -2.14
CA SER A 417 -13.40 15.01 -2.59
C SER A 417 -14.28 14.24 -3.61
N GLU A 418 -15.61 14.29 -3.48
CA GLU A 418 -16.53 13.68 -4.46
C GLU A 418 -16.44 14.38 -5.84
N ALA A 419 -16.16 15.69 -5.87
CA ALA A 419 -15.99 16.43 -7.13
C ALA A 419 -14.68 16.09 -7.87
N TRP A 420 -13.62 15.74 -7.16
CA TRP A 420 -12.31 15.41 -7.75
C TRP A 420 -12.22 13.94 -8.20
N SER A 421 -13.15 13.09 -7.74
CA SER A 421 -13.29 11.67 -8.12
C SER A 421 -13.66 11.43 -9.60
N LEU A 422 -13.87 12.49 -10.40
CA LEU A 422 -14.06 12.42 -11.86
C LEU A 422 -12.76 12.62 -12.66
N GLY A 423 -11.63 12.87 -11.99
CA GLY A 423 -10.32 12.73 -12.61
C GLY A 423 -10.00 11.25 -12.83
N THR A 424 -10.27 10.74 -14.04
CA THR A 424 -9.98 9.34 -14.39
C THR A 424 -8.50 9.03 -14.22
N ILE A 425 -8.13 8.36 -13.13
CA ILE A 425 -6.90 7.57 -13.07
C ILE A 425 -7.07 6.49 -14.14
N SER A 426 -6.47 6.76 -15.29
CA SER A 426 -6.40 5.83 -16.40
C SER A 426 -5.63 4.61 -15.91
N PHE A 427 -6.34 3.50 -15.67
CA PHE A 427 -5.75 2.17 -15.63
C PHE A 427 -5.14 1.90 -17.01
N ALA A 428 -3.91 2.37 -17.22
CA ALA A 428 -3.13 2.00 -18.37
C ALA A 428 -2.79 0.51 -18.26
N ASN A 429 -2.60 -0.16 -19.39
CA ASN A 429 -1.94 -1.46 -19.37
C ASN A 429 -0.57 -1.28 -18.69
N PRO A 430 -0.15 -2.21 -17.81
CA PRO A 430 1.21 -2.19 -17.29
C PRO A 430 2.17 -2.14 -18.47
N GLN A 431 3.11 -1.18 -18.47
CA GLN A 431 4.02 -1.03 -19.60
C GLN A 431 4.83 -2.30 -19.77
N SER A 432 4.89 -2.82 -21.00
CA SER A 432 5.59 -4.08 -21.34
C SER A 432 7.12 -3.91 -21.40
N THR A 433 7.66 -3.04 -20.55
CA THR A 433 9.09 -2.83 -20.33
C THR A 433 9.57 -3.84 -19.29
N PRO A 434 10.59 -4.66 -19.56
CA PRO A 434 11.05 -5.69 -18.62
C PRO A 434 11.97 -5.10 -17.53
N THR A 435 11.45 -4.18 -16.70
CA THR A 435 12.04 -3.84 -15.41
C THR A 435 11.91 -5.05 -14.48
N LEU A 436 12.94 -5.91 -14.50
CA LEU A 436 13.04 -7.14 -13.71
C LEU A 436 13.23 -6.83 -12.21
N PHE A 437 12.15 -6.41 -11.55
CA PHE A 437 12.13 -6.20 -10.11
C PHE A 437 12.43 -7.50 -9.37
N THR A 438 13.49 -7.45 -8.57
CA THR A 438 14.03 -8.58 -7.82
C THR A 438 13.25 -8.81 -6.51
N PRO A 439 13.45 -9.96 -5.84
CA PRO A 439 12.95 -10.15 -4.48
C PRO A 439 13.48 -9.11 -3.48
N THR A 440 14.66 -8.55 -3.73
CA THR A 440 15.19 -7.41 -2.96
C THR A 440 14.33 -6.17 -3.16
N ASP A 441 13.95 -5.86 -4.39
CA ASP A 441 13.14 -4.67 -4.71
C ASP A 441 11.73 -4.80 -4.12
N MET A 442 11.14 -6.00 -4.14
CA MET A 442 9.88 -6.28 -3.44
C MET A 442 9.99 -6.08 -1.92
N ARG A 443 11.12 -6.47 -1.29
CA ARG A 443 11.41 -6.18 0.12
C ARG A 443 11.57 -4.68 0.38
N LEU A 444 12.22 -3.95 -0.53
CA LEU A 444 12.42 -2.49 -0.43
C LEU A 444 11.09 -1.73 -0.59
N PHE A 445 10.24 -2.12 -1.55
CA PHE A 445 8.91 -1.55 -1.73
C PHE A 445 8.00 -1.82 -0.52
N HIS A 446 8.04 -3.04 0.03
CA HIS A 446 7.36 -3.35 1.28
C HIS A 446 7.89 -2.52 2.47
N HIS A 447 9.21 -2.32 2.56
CA HIS A 447 9.82 -1.44 3.57
C HIS A 447 9.42 0.03 3.39
N PHE A 448 9.25 0.51 2.16
CA PHE A 448 8.70 1.84 1.88
C PHE A 448 7.31 2.02 2.48
N LEU A 449 6.38 1.11 2.14
CA LEU A 449 4.97 1.18 2.53
C LEU A 449 4.77 1.15 4.06
N LEU A 450 5.65 0.46 4.81
CA LEU A 450 5.57 0.41 6.26
C LEU A 450 6.37 1.53 6.95
N GLU A 451 7.66 1.66 6.59
CA GLU A 451 8.67 2.29 7.46
C GLU A 451 9.58 3.32 6.74
N ALA A 452 9.53 3.51 5.41
CA ALA A 452 10.38 4.52 4.74
C ALA A 452 9.65 5.65 3.99
N TYR A 453 8.34 5.56 3.72
CA TYR A 453 7.61 6.61 2.96
C TYR A 453 7.75 8.03 3.57
N PRO A 454 7.83 9.12 2.78
CA PRO A 454 8.06 10.49 3.28
C PRO A 454 6.93 11.09 4.12
N HIS A 455 7.28 12.05 4.99
CA HIS A 455 6.32 12.89 5.75
C HIS A 455 6.05 14.27 5.11
N LEU A 456 6.59 14.54 3.91
CA LEU A 456 6.34 15.78 3.15
C LEU A 456 5.74 15.43 1.77
N PRO A 457 4.81 16.25 1.22
CA PRO A 457 4.21 17.43 1.83
C PRO A 457 3.32 17.07 3.04
N VAL A 458 3.36 17.89 4.10
CA VAL A 458 2.60 17.63 5.33
C VAL A 458 1.09 17.53 5.03
N GLY A 459 0.39 16.58 5.66
CA GLY A 459 -1.03 16.33 5.45
C GLY A 459 -1.34 15.37 4.30
N ASN A 460 -0.34 15.03 3.48
CA ASN A 460 -0.46 14.06 2.39
C ASN A 460 0.00 12.65 2.82
N ASP A 461 -0.11 12.34 4.12
CA ASP A 461 0.27 11.07 4.73
C ASP A 461 -0.41 9.86 4.06
N SER A 462 -1.66 10.01 3.56
CA SER A 462 -2.36 8.97 2.81
C SER A 462 -1.86 8.80 1.38
N ALA A 463 -1.57 9.90 0.67
CA ALA A 463 -1.11 9.87 -0.72
C ALA A 463 0.10 8.95 -0.89
N TRP A 464 1.05 9.02 0.05
CA TRP A 464 2.24 8.18 0.08
C TRP A 464 1.98 6.68 0.32
N LEU A 465 0.85 6.33 0.92
CA LEU A 465 0.48 4.97 1.30
C LEU A 465 -0.46 4.28 0.30
N THR A 466 -1.32 5.03 -0.39
CA THR A 466 -2.33 4.48 -1.32
C THR A 466 -2.11 4.89 -2.77
N GLU A 467 -2.05 6.19 -3.06
CA GLU A 467 -2.09 6.69 -4.44
C GLU A 467 -0.72 6.70 -5.12
N ILE A 468 0.34 7.21 -4.46
CA ILE A 468 1.70 7.26 -5.02
C ILE A 468 2.25 5.86 -5.36
N PRO A 469 2.05 4.80 -4.55
CA PRO A 469 2.40 3.42 -4.93
C PRO A 469 1.68 2.94 -6.20
N LEU A 470 0.40 3.28 -6.38
CA LEU A 470 -0.38 2.93 -7.59
C LEU A 470 0.07 3.74 -8.82
N ILE A 471 0.45 5.00 -8.63
CA ILE A 471 1.05 5.84 -9.68
C ILE A 471 2.40 5.25 -10.09
N ALA A 472 3.25 4.81 -9.15
CA ALA A 472 4.58 4.26 -9.43
C ALA A 472 4.59 3.09 -10.42
N HIS A 473 3.51 2.28 -10.49
CA HIS A 473 3.34 1.22 -11.48
C HIS A 473 3.32 1.70 -12.94
N ASN A 474 3.13 3.00 -13.19
CA ASN A 474 3.04 3.62 -14.51
C ASN A 474 4.22 4.54 -14.84
N TYR A 475 5.11 4.79 -13.88
CA TYR A 475 6.24 5.72 -14.00
C TYR A 475 7.49 5.10 -13.37
N ASP A 476 8.27 4.33 -14.15
CA ASP A 476 9.47 3.59 -13.67
C ASP A 476 10.42 4.43 -12.81
N TYR A 477 10.59 5.72 -13.15
CA TYR A 477 11.47 6.63 -12.41
C TYR A 477 11.01 6.91 -10.98
N LEU A 478 9.69 6.93 -10.73
CA LEU A 478 9.12 7.04 -9.39
C LEU A 478 9.31 5.74 -8.62
N MET A 479 9.09 4.58 -9.26
CA MET A 479 9.34 3.28 -8.62
C MET A 479 10.81 3.16 -8.22
N HIS A 480 11.75 3.55 -9.09
CA HIS A 480 13.16 3.61 -8.75
C HIS A 480 13.47 4.64 -7.64
N ALA A 481 12.83 5.81 -7.60
CA ALA A 481 13.03 6.78 -6.51
C ALA A 481 12.57 6.21 -5.15
N ILE A 482 11.42 5.51 -5.13
CA ILE A 482 10.88 4.79 -3.97
C ILE A 482 11.87 3.74 -3.47
N LEU A 483 12.36 2.87 -4.36
CA LEU A 483 13.31 1.80 -4.03
C LEU A 483 14.67 2.33 -3.57
N ALA A 484 15.18 3.38 -4.23
CA ALA A 484 16.44 4.03 -3.89
C ALA A 484 16.43 4.60 -2.47
N MET A 485 15.37 5.32 -2.12
CA MET A 485 15.17 5.86 -0.78
C MET A 485 14.96 4.76 0.27
N ALA A 486 14.15 3.74 -0.04
CA ALA A 486 13.90 2.62 0.86
C ALA A 486 15.18 1.81 1.16
N ALA A 487 16.07 1.66 0.18
CA ALA A 487 17.37 1.01 0.35
C ALA A 487 18.25 1.77 1.35
N SER A 488 18.44 3.08 1.16
CA SER A 488 19.23 3.91 2.09
C SER A 488 18.61 3.95 3.50
N HIS A 489 17.28 4.02 3.62
CA HIS A 489 16.61 3.97 4.91
C HIS A 489 16.75 2.60 5.60
N LEU A 490 16.73 1.49 4.84
CA LEU A 490 16.90 0.14 5.39
C LEU A 490 18.35 -0.13 5.81
N GLU A 491 19.33 0.37 5.07
CA GLU A 491 20.76 0.38 5.47
C GLU A 491 20.93 1.11 6.82
N LEU A 492 20.37 2.32 6.96
CA LEU A 492 20.40 3.06 8.23
C LEU A 492 19.69 2.36 9.40
N CYS A 493 18.59 1.65 9.15
CA CYS A 493 17.85 0.95 10.20
C CYS A 493 18.43 -0.42 10.59
N THR A 494 19.32 -1.02 9.79
CA THR A 494 19.76 -2.42 9.99
C THR A 494 21.27 -2.64 9.94
N GLY A 495 22.06 -1.68 9.42
CA GLY A 495 23.49 -1.85 9.18
C GLY A 495 23.84 -2.82 8.04
N VAL A 496 22.85 -3.35 7.32
CA VAL A 496 23.04 -4.18 6.13
C VAL A 496 23.31 -3.27 4.93
N ASP A 497 24.41 -3.51 4.22
CA ASP A 497 24.77 -2.77 3.01
C ASP A 497 23.70 -2.96 1.92
N PHE A 498 23.07 -1.85 1.51
CA PHE A 498 22.22 -1.76 0.33
C PHE A 498 22.72 -0.68 -0.64
N ARG A 499 23.93 -0.15 -0.45
CA ARG A 499 24.43 1.07 -1.10
C ARG A 499 24.50 0.95 -2.61
N SER A 500 24.96 -0.20 -3.11
CA SER A 500 24.97 -0.47 -4.55
C SER A 500 23.56 -0.50 -5.17
N VAL A 501 22.55 -0.96 -4.42
CA VAL A 501 21.15 -1.00 -4.88
C VAL A 501 20.52 0.39 -4.81
N ALA A 502 20.78 1.11 -3.70
CA ALA A 502 20.34 2.49 -3.50
C ALA A 502 20.85 3.44 -4.59
N ILE A 503 22.13 3.34 -4.95
CA ILE A 503 22.75 4.14 -6.01
C ILE A 503 22.29 3.70 -7.40
N HIS A 504 22.15 2.40 -7.67
CA HIS A 504 21.63 1.89 -8.94
C HIS A 504 20.25 2.46 -9.25
N HIS A 505 19.30 2.35 -8.32
CA HIS A 505 17.97 2.92 -8.50
C HIS A 505 17.98 4.46 -8.51
N ARG A 506 18.82 5.13 -7.72
CA ARG A 506 18.96 6.60 -7.76
C ARG A 506 19.34 7.11 -9.16
N ILE A 507 20.28 6.44 -9.84
CA ILE A 507 20.70 6.79 -11.20
C ILE A 507 19.54 6.64 -12.19
N LEU A 508 18.77 5.54 -12.11
CA LEU A 508 17.61 5.30 -12.97
C LEU A 508 16.48 6.32 -12.71
N ALA A 509 16.21 6.63 -11.43
CA ALA A 509 15.24 7.62 -11.01
C ALA A 509 15.56 9.03 -11.55
N ILE A 510 16.81 9.49 -11.40
CA ILE A 510 17.25 10.81 -11.90
C ILE A 510 17.19 10.85 -13.43
N LYS A 511 17.69 9.81 -14.12
CA LYS A 511 17.66 9.74 -15.59
C LYS A 511 16.23 9.79 -16.14
N GLY A 512 15.31 9.03 -15.55
CA GLY A 512 13.91 9.00 -15.98
C GLY A 512 13.15 10.28 -15.61
N SER A 513 13.42 10.87 -14.44
CA SER A 513 12.84 12.17 -14.03
C SER A 513 13.27 13.29 -14.99
N ASN A 514 14.56 13.38 -15.34
CA ASN A 514 15.05 14.34 -16.34
C ASN A 514 14.41 14.13 -17.72
N THR A 515 14.15 12.88 -18.10
CA THR A 515 13.43 12.53 -19.34
C THR A 515 11.98 13.01 -19.29
N ALA A 516 11.27 12.80 -18.18
CA ALA A 516 9.88 13.25 -17.99
C ALA A 516 9.75 14.78 -17.87
N LEU A 517 10.71 15.46 -17.23
CA LEU A 517 10.79 16.92 -17.19
C LEU A 517 10.97 17.55 -18.58
N SER A 518 11.59 16.82 -19.51
CA SER A 518 11.80 17.23 -20.90
C SER A 518 10.58 16.99 -21.80
N GLN A 519 9.47 16.44 -21.27
CA GLN A 519 8.26 16.10 -22.02
C GLN A 519 7.06 16.98 -21.61
N PRO A 520 6.11 17.23 -22.52
CA PRO A 520 4.89 17.96 -22.21
C PRO A 520 4.00 17.12 -21.28
N ARG A 521 3.74 17.63 -20.07
CA ARG A 521 2.86 17.00 -19.08
C ARG A 521 1.40 17.27 -19.44
N THR A 522 0.53 16.31 -19.19
CA THR A 522 -0.88 16.32 -19.65
C THR A 522 -1.88 15.92 -18.58
N ARG A 523 -1.41 15.33 -17.47
CA ARG A 523 -2.23 14.81 -16.36
C ARG A 523 -1.63 15.24 -15.03
N GLY A 524 -2.47 15.40 -14.00
CA GLY A 524 -1.99 15.63 -12.63
C GLY A 524 -1.07 14.51 -12.14
N SER A 525 -1.31 13.26 -12.58
CA SER A 525 -0.42 12.12 -12.29
C SER A 525 1.01 12.28 -12.80
N ASP A 526 1.25 13.06 -13.87
CA ASP A 526 2.59 13.37 -14.36
C ASP A 526 3.32 14.30 -13.36
N ASN A 527 2.58 15.26 -12.80
CA ASN A 527 3.06 16.18 -11.77
C ASN A 527 3.24 15.48 -10.42
N ASP A 528 2.31 14.61 -10.01
CA ASP A 528 2.41 13.80 -8.79
C ASP A 528 3.62 12.86 -8.85
N ALA A 529 3.84 12.19 -9.99
CA ALA A 529 4.97 11.28 -10.15
C ALA A 529 6.32 11.99 -10.08
N LEU A 530 6.46 13.15 -10.73
CA LEU A 530 7.66 13.99 -10.64
C LEU A 530 7.88 14.53 -9.23
N LEU A 531 6.84 15.04 -8.57
CA LEU A 531 6.97 15.61 -7.23
C LEU A 531 7.30 14.53 -6.19
N ALA A 532 6.66 13.36 -6.27
CA ALA A 532 6.97 12.21 -5.41
C ALA A 532 8.39 11.70 -5.63
N ALA A 533 8.85 11.58 -6.88
CA ALA A 533 10.23 11.19 -7.18
C ALA A 533 11.24 12.20 -6.61
N CYS A 534 10.96 13.50 -6.74
CA CYS A 534 11.81 14.56 -6.19
C CYS A 534 11.86 14.53 -4.65
N TYR A 535 10.73 14.33 -3.97
CA TYR A 535 10.71 14.15 -2.51
C TYR A 535 11.46 12.88 -2.06
N ALA A 536 11.23 11.73 -2.70
CA ALA A 536 11.93 10.50 -2.37
C ALA A 536 13.46 10.63 -2.58
N LEU A 537 13.90 11.29 -3.66
CA LEU A 537 15.31 11.61 -3.90
C LEU A 537 15.87 12.62 -2.88
N THR A 538 15.08 13.58 -2.41
CA THR A 538 15.44 14.51 -1.33
C THR A 538 15.72 13.76 -0.02
N PHE A 539 14.78 12.91 0.40
CA PHE A 539 14.93 12.10 1.61
C PHE A 539 16.06 11.07 1.48
N GLN A 540 16.25 10.45 0.31
CA GLN A 540 17.42 9.60 0.08
C GLN A 540 18.72 10.39 0.27
N SER A 541 18.80 11.62 -0.23
CA SER A 541 19.99 12.46 -0.09
C SER A 541 20.28 12.75 1.39
N SER A 542 19.26 12.99 2.22
CA SER A 542 19.43 13.17 3.67
C SER A 542 19.77 11.89 4.44
N TYR A 543 19.76 10.73 3.78
CA TYR A 543 20.22 9.43 4.29
C TYR A 543 21.64 9.06 3.79
N MET A 544 22.24 9.86 2.91
CA MET A 544 23.58 9.63 2.36
C MET A 544 24.64 10.48 3.09
N SER A 545 25.72 9.85 3.57
CA SER A 545 26.81 10.55 4.29
C SER A 545 27.59 11.56 3.46
N ASP A 546 27.46 11.50 2.14
CA ASP A 546 28.03 12.38 1.12
C ASP A 546 26.98 13.30 0.44
N GLY A 547 25.68 12.99 0.54
CA GLY A 547 24.59 13.62 -0.21
C GLY A 547 24.16 15.03 0.22
N LEU A 548 25.06 15.83 0.79
CA LEU A 548 24.76 17.15 1.36
C LEU A 548 24.39 18.19 0.28
N ALA A 549 25.14 18.25 -0.81
CA ALA A 549 24.85 19.18 -1.92
C ALA A 549 23.57 18.75 -2.67
N GLU A 550 23.43 17.43 -2.90
CA GLU A 550 22.24 16.82 -3.50
C GLU A 550 20.98 17.09 -2.68
N PHE A 551 21.06 17.07 -1.35
CA PHE A 551 19.94 17.40 -0.48
C PHE A 551 19.40 18.81 -0.78
N PHE A 552 20.26 19.84 -0.78
CA PHE A 552 19.83 21.20 -1.12
C PHE A 552 19.35 21.32 -2.57
N GLN A 553 20.01 20.65 -3.51
CA GLN A 553 19.61 20.65 -4.93
C GLN A 553 18.23 20.01 -5.15
N MET A 554 17.90 18.95 -4.41
CA MET A 554 16.61 18.27 -4.48
C MET A 554 15.51 19.03 -3.71
N VAL A 555 15.82 19.64 -2.55
CA VAL A 555 14.89 20.56 -1.85
C VAL A 555 14.46 21.71 -2.77
N ARG A 556 15.41 22.33 -3.48
CA ARG A 556 15.13 23.40 -4.44
C ARG A 556 14.32 22.89 -5.64
N GLY A 557 14.56 21.64 -6.07
CA GLY A 557 13.72 20.92 -7.02
C GLY A 557 12.26 20.79 -6.54
N CYS A 558 12.03 20.26 -5.34
CA CYS A 558 10.70 20.14 -4.73
C CYS A 558 9.97 21.49 -4.67
N HIS A 559 10.67 22.58 -4.34
CA HIS A 559 10.08 23.92 -4.33
C HIS A 559 9.66 24.39 -5.73
N VAL A 560 10.56 24.32 -6.72
CA VAL A 560 10.29 24.75 -8.10
C VAL A 560 9.13 23.95 -8.70
N LEU A 561 9.13 22.63 -8.54
CA LEU A 561 8.04 21.77 -9.00
C LEU A 561 6.71 22.10 -8.29
N SER A 562 6.71 22.24 -6.96
CA SER A 562 5.51 22.60 -6.21
C SER A 562 4.94 23.96 -6.63
N TYR A 563 5.78 24.95 -6.92
CA TYR A 563 5.34 26.26 -7.39
C TYR A 563 4.79 26.20 -8.81
N GLN A 564 5.49 25.51 -9.71
CA GLN A 564 5.06 25.33 -11.09
C GLN A 564 3.71 24.60 -11.16
N PHE A 565 3.55 23.47 -10.48
CA PHE A 565 2.36 22.64 -10.56
C PHE A 565 1.11 23.33 -9.98
N LYS A 566 1.27 24.16 -8.93
CA LYS A 566 0.22 25.08 -8.43
C LYS A 566 -0.28 26.04 -9.52
N SER A 567 0.62 26.54 -10.38
CA SER A 567 0.26 27.45 -11.47
C SER A 567 -0.46 26.74 -12.63
N GLU A 568 -0.14 25.47 -12.88
CA GLU A 568 -0.71 24.64 -13.95
C GLU A 568 -2.14 24.16 -13.66
N LYS A 569 -2.54 24.09 -12.39
CA LYS A 569 -3.91 23.75 -11.93
C LYS A 569 -4.46 22.41 -12.45
N LEU A 570 -3.59 21.46 -12.75
CA LEU A 570 -3.99 20.08 -13.02
C LEU A 570 -4.48 19.41 -11.71
N PRO A 571 -5.51 18.55 -11.76
CA PRO A 571 -6.02 17.85 -10.58
C PRO A 571 -5.00 16.79 -10.12
N MET A 572 -4.28 17.09 -9.05
CA MET A 572 -3.25 16.26 -8.45
C MET A 572 -3.76 15.51 -7.22
N VAL A 573 -3.07 14.42 -6.87
CA VAL A 573 -3.22 13.71 -5.60
C VAL A 573 -2.61 14.53 -4.45
N PHE A 574 -1.42 15.09 -4.65
CA PHE A 574 -0.84 15.98 -3.65
C PHE A 574 -1.66 17.26 -3.53
N THR A 575 -2.19 17.49 -2.33
CA THR A 575 -2.78 18.77 -1.94
C THR A 575 -1.66 19.78 -1.70
N LEU A 576 -1.70 20.89 -2.46
CA LEU A 576 -0.65 21.90 -2.54
C LEU A 576 -1.25 23.32 -2.45
N THR A 577 -1.77 23.74 -1.29
CA THR A 577 -2.21 25.13 -1.06
C THR A 577 -1.06 26.04 -0.63
N GLU A 578 -1.33 27.33 -0.41
CA GLU A 578 -0.35 28.31 0.07
C GLU A 578 -0.12 28.26 1.59
N THR A 579 -1.06 27.69 2.36
CA THR A 579 -1.04 27.71 3.84
C THR A 579 -0.95 26.34 4.51
N ASP A 580 -1.05 25.25 3.73
CA ASP A 580 -1.10 23.85 4.22
C ASP A 580 -0.09 23.52 5.31
N HIS A 581 1.20 23.76 5.08
CA HIS A 581 2.26 23.31 5.99
C HIS A 581 2.07 23.85 7.41
N PHE A 582 1.64 25.11 7.55
CA PHE A 582 1.39 25.70 8.86
C PHE A 582 0.02 25.31 9.43
N GLN A 583 -1.03 25.20 8.60
CA GLN A 583 -2.38 24.83 9.04
C GLN A 583 -2.52 23.36 9.46
N PHE A 584 -1.87 22.43 8.77
CA PHE A 584 -1.79 21.02 9.20
C PHE A 584 -0.93 20.85 10.45
N MET A 585 0.16 21.63 10.57
CA MET A 585 1.02 21.55 11.74
C MET A 585 0.43 22.23 12.97
N GLU A 586 -0.36 23.30 12.86
CA GLU A 586 -0.99 23.99 14.00
C GLU A 586 -1.72 23.02 14.95
N GLN A 587 -2.48 22.08 14.41
CA GLN A 587 -3.18 21.04 15.19
C GLN A 587 -2.24 19.99 15.80
N ARG A 588 -1.04 19.80 15.24
CA ARG A 588 0.02 18.88 15.67
C ARG A 588 1.00 19.51 16.67
N LEU A 589 0.99 20.84 16.82
CA LEU A 589 1.96 21.64 17.61
C LEU A 589 1.40 22.18 18.95
N LEU A 590 0.31 21.62 19.48
CA LEU A 590 -0.33 22.10 20.72
C LEU A 590 0.57 21.96 21.97
N ASP A 591 1.14 20.77 22.18
CA ASP A 591 2.04 20.47 23.30
C ASP A 591 3.47 20.27 22.77
N LEU A 592 4.30 21.32 22.78
CA LEU A 592 5.70 21.25 22.32
C LEU A 592 6.70 21.09 23.47
N PRO A 593 7.77 20.30 23.28
CA PRO A 593 8.88 20.28 24.23
C PRO A 593 9.60 21.61 24.20
N PHE A 594 10.11 22.04 25.35
CA PHE A 594 11.03 23.17 25.43
C PHE A 594 12.36 22.82 24.78
N ILE A 595 12.92 23.77 24.05
CA ILE A 595 14.31 23.72 23.58
C ILE A 595 15.19 24.18 24.75
N SER A 596 16.29 23.48 25.03
CA SER A 596 17.22 23.85 26.11
C SER A 596 17.77 25.28 25.90
N PRO A 597 17.63 26.20 26.87
CA PRO A 597 18.19 27.54 26.77
C PRO A 597 19.70 27.53 26.55
N GLU A 598 20.41 26.56 27.11
CA GLU A 598 21.86 26.39 27.00
C GLU A 598 22.28 26.07 25.55
N LEU A 599 21.51 25.22 24.85
CA LEU A 599 21.71 24.94 23.43
C LEU A 599 21.47 26.20 22.57
N VAL A 600 20.43 26.97 22.87
CA VAL A 600 20.07 28.19 22.12
C VAL A 600 21.07 29.33 22.36
N ASP A 601 21.54 29.51 23.59
CA ASP A 601 22.61 30.46 23.93
C ASP A 601 23.96 30.06 23.32
N GLY A 602 24.25 28.76 23.24
CA GLY A 602 25.40 28.24 22.50
C GLY A 602 25.33 28.57 21.01
N ALA A 603 24.16 28.35 20.40
CA ALA A 603 23.91 28.68 19.00
C ALA A 603 24.10 30.17 18.70
N GLU A 604 23.55 31.05 19.55
CA GLU A 604 23.68 32.50 19.37
C GLU A 604 25.15 32.96 19.49
N LYS A 605 25.89 32.43 20.48
CA LYS A 605 27.33 32.74 20.65
C LYS A 605 28.15 32.31 19.44
N SER A 606 27.88 31.11 18.90
CA SER A 606 28.56 30.58 17.72
C SER A 606 28.26 31.43 16.47
N LEU A 607 26.97 31.68 16.18
CA LEU A 607 26.52 32.48 15.05
C LEU A 607 27.06 33.91 15.10
N ARG A 608 27.05 34.57 16.26
CA ARG A 608 27.51 35.97 16.44
C ARG A 608 28.96 36.19 16.00
N CYS A 609 29.79 35.14 15.98
CA CYS A 609 31.19 35.21 15.55
C CYS A 609 31.40 35.10 14.03
N LEU A 610 30.36 34.81 13.24
CA LEU A 610 30.46 34.54 11.80
C LEU A 610 30.49 35.77 10.86
N PRO A 611 29.73 36.87 11.09
CA PRO A 611 29.63 37.96 10.12
C PRO A 611 30.95 38.57 9.61
N PRO A 612 32.05 38.68 10.40
CA PRO A 612 33.34 39.14 9.90
C PRO A 612 34.01 38.24 8.86
N LEU A 613 33.47 37.04 8.60
CA LEU A 613 33.96 36.11 7.57
C LEU A 613 33.25 36.28 6.22
N PHE A 614 32.08 36.92 6.17
CA PHE A 614 31.22 36.89 5.00
C PHE A 614 31.77 37.74 3.86
N ASN A 615 31.98 37.10 2.70
CA ASN A 615 32.45 37.73 1.47
C ASN A 615 31.38 37.76 0.36
N LEU A 616 30.23 37.12 0.56
CA LEU A 616 29.13 37.03 -0.40
C LEU A 616 27.80 37.47 0.21
N PRO A 617 26.85 38.06 -0.56
CA PRO A 617 25.51 38.39 -0.06
C PRO A 617 24.76 37.19 0.50
N VAL A 618 24.88 36.04 -0.18
CA VAL A 618 24.20 34.78 0.16
C VAL A 618 24.52 34.28 1.57
N HIS A 619 25.73 34.56 2.08
CA HIS A 619 26.11 34.23 3.45
C HIS A 619 25.32 35.03 4.48
N MET A 620 25.12 36.33 4.24
CA MET A 620 24.43 37.23 5.15
C MET A 620 22.92 36.96 5.18
N ASP A 621 22.31 36.61 4.03
CA ASP A 621 20.89 36.26 3.97
C ASP A 621 20.61 34.93 4.68
N PHE A 622 21.42 33.90 4.45
CA PHE A 622 21.28 32.62 5.15
C PHE A 622 21.54 32.75 6.66
N TYR A 623 22.54 33.55 7.05
CA TYR A 623 22.81 33.92 8.44
C TYR A 623 21.63 34.63 9.12
N GLN A 624 20.94 35.53 8.42
CA GLN A 624 19.75 36.21 8.95
C GLN A 624 18.63 35.20 9.25
N HIS A 625 18.39 34.23 8.36
CA HIS A 625 17.40 33.18 8.60
C HIS A 625 17.74 32.31 9.82
N LEU A 626 19.00 31.85 9.93
CA LEU A 626 19.50 31.12 11.10
C LEU A 626 19.32 31.92 12.40
N THR A 627 19.79 33.17 12.41
CA THR A 627 19.76 34.04 13.60
C THR A 627 18.33 34.38 14.02
N ALA A 628 17.42 34.61 13.07
CA ALA A 628 16.01 34.82 13.35
C ALA A 628 15.34 33.57 13.94
N ALA A 629 15.76 32.36 13.53
CA ALA A 629 15.22 31.11 14.04
C ALA A 629 15.76 30.77 15.45
N ILE A 630 17.04 30.98 15.73
CA ILE A 630 17.63 30.88 17.07
C ILE A 630 17.03 31.93 18.02
N SER A 631 16.81 33.16 17.55
CA SER A 631 16.13 34.21 18.32
C SER A 631 14.68 33.82 18.65
N ALA A 632 13.98 33.18 17.73
CA ALA A 632 12.62 32.67 17.94
C ALA A 632 12.57 31.46 18.91
N ALA A 633 13.63 30.65 18.99
CA ALA A 633 13.76 29.58 19.97
C ALA A 633 13.81 30.07 21.43
N LYS A 634 14.23 31.33 21.67
CA LYS A 634 14.14 31.98 22.98
C LYS A 634 12.72 32.42 23.36
N LEU A 635 11.79 32.46 22.40
CA LEU A 635 10.40 32.90 22.61
C LEU A 635 9.45 31.70 22.77
N SER A 636 9.48 30.76 21.82
CA SER A 636 8.78 29.48 21.95
C SER A 636 9.26 28.47 20.91
N SER A 637 9.12 27.18 21.22
CA SER A 637 9.36 26.08 20.28
C SER A 637 8.51 26.19 19.00
N LEU A 638 7.31 26.77 19.08
CA LEU A 638 6.43 27.04 17.93
C LEU A 638 7.04 28.11 17.01
N SER A 639 7.52 29.21 17.60
CA SER A 639 8.19 30.29 16.87
C SER A 639 9.51 29.81 16.25
N ALA A 640 10.28 28.99 16.98
CA ALA A 640 11.50 28.34 16.50
C ALA A 640 11.23 27.52 15.23
N TYR A 641 10.25 26.64 15.30
CA TYR A 641 9.85 25.76 14.21
C TYR A 641 9.39 26.55 12.98
N PHE A 642 8.52 27.56 13.14
CA PHE A 642 8.10 28.38 12.01
C PHE A 642 9.27 29.11 11.35
N LYS A 643 10.19 29.69 12.13
CA LYS A 643 11.38 30.36 11.57
C LYS A 643 12.40 29.39 10.97
N PHE A 644 12.53 28.17 11.48
CA PHE A 644 13.34 27.11 10.88
C PHE A 644 12.86 26.76 9.47
N ILE A 645 11.54 26.63 9.25
CA ILE A 645 10.98 26.35 7.92
C ILE A 645 11.31 27.47 6.91
N TYR A 646 11.40 28.73 7.34
CA TYR A 646 11.83 29.85 6.48
C TYR A 646 13.33 29.83 6.11
N ILE A 647 14.18 28.98 6.70
CA ILE A 647 15.59 28.84 6.25
C ILE A 647 15.62 28.24 4.84
N TYR A 648 14.73 27.29 4.55
CA TYR A 648 14.57 26.71 3.21
C TYR A 648 14.06 27.74 2.19
N ASP A 649 13.21 28.68 2.60
CA ASP A 649 12.71 29.77 1.75
C ASP A 649 13.87 30.66 1.26
N GLY A 650 14.87 30.92 2.11
CA GLY A 650 16.12 31.59 1.72
C GLY A 650 16.86 30.86 0.59
N ILE A 651 17.10 29.55 0.74
CA ILE A 651 17.75 28.70 -0.29
C ILE A 651 16.96 28.68 -1.60
N ASN A 652 15.63 28.57 -1.52
CA ASN A 652 14.76 28.50 -2.69
C ASN A 652 14.72 29.80 -3.50
N ARG A 653 14.95 30.96 -2.85
CA ARG A 653 14.96 32.29 -3.47
C ARG A 653 16.30 32.70 -4.07
N MET A 654 17.38 31.99 -3.77
CA MET A 654 18.69 32.21 -4.43
C MET A 654 18.54 32.04 -5.94
N ASP A 655 19.26 32.84 -6.73
CA ASP A 655 19.43 32.61 -8.16
C ASP A 655 20.30 31.36 -8.42
N SER A 656 20.55 31.02 -9.69
CA SER A 656 21.30 29.82 -10.04
C SER A 656 22.80 29.89 -9.73
N GLU A 657 23.41 31.07 -9.77
CA GLU A 657 24.84 31.29 -9.55
C GLU A 657 25.11 31.32 -8.03
N SER A 658 24.39 32.19 -7.30
CA SER A 658 24.47 32.27 -5.83
C SER A 658 24.20 30.95 -5.13
N PHE A 659 23.28 30.13 -5.67
CA PHE A 659 23.00 28.80 -5.12
C PHE A 659 24.16 27.82 -5.32
N GLN A 660 24.80 27.79 -6.50
CA GLN A 660 25.91 26.88 -6.78
C GLN A 660 27.14 27.26 -5.93
N GLU A 661 27.43 28.56 -5.82
CA GLU A 661 28.50 29.06 -4.92
C GLU A 661 28.20 28.78 -3.44
N PHE A 662 26.92 28.74 -3.04
CA PHE A 662 26.52 28.37 -1.68
C PHE A 662 26.70 26.87 -1.37
N VAL A 663 26.36 25.97 -2.29
CA VAL A 663 26.46 24.51 -2.04
C VAL A 663 27.84 23.90 -2.29
N ASP A 664 28.78 24.65 -2.89
CA ASP A 664 30.15 24.19 -3.17
C ASP A 664 30.89 23.71 -1.88
N PRO A 665 31.37 22.45 -1.82
CA PRO A 665 32.22 21.95 -0.74
C PRO A 665 33.50 22.78 -0.50
N ASN A 666 33.97 23.53 -1.49
CA ASN A 666 35.13 24.40 -1.38
C ASN A 666 34.80 25.75 -0.72
N ASN A 667 33.53 26.20 -0.74
CA ASN A 667 33.11 27.44 -0.08
C ASN A 667 33.02 27.24 1.44
N LYS A 668 34.18 27.30 2.11
CA LYS A 668 34.32 27.00 3.53
C LYS A 668 33.47 27.89 4.46
N ILE A 669 33.06 29.09 4.02
CA ILE A 669 32.15 29.95 4.78
C ILE A 669 30.71 29.43 4.68
N SER A 670 30.26 29.04 3.48
CA SER A 670 28.96 28.38 3.30
C SER A 670 28.90 27.05 4.06
N GLN A 671 29.97 26.25 4.05
CA GLN A 671 30.03 24.99 4.81
C GLN A 671 29.92 25.22 6.34
N ILE A 672 30.50 26.30 6.88
CA ILE A 672 30.30 26.70 8.29
C ILE A 672 28.83 27.06 8.57
N LEU A 673 28.18 27.79 7.67
CA LEU A 673 26.76 28.15 7.80
C LEU A 673 25.84 26.92 7.69
N ILE A 674 26.13 26.01 6.76
CA ILE A 674 25.43 24.74 6.57
C ILE A 674 25.56 23.85 7.82
N ALA A 675 26.74 23.77 8.44
CA ALA A 675 26.91 23.04 9.71
C ALA A 675 26.01 23.58 10.83
N HIS A 676 25.83 24.91 10.94
CA HIS A 676 24.88 25.51 11.89
C HIS A 676 23.42 25.19 11.55
N PHE A 677 23.06 25.12 10.27
CA PHE A 677 21.73 24.69 9.84
C PHE A 677 21.44 23.23 10.22
N VAL A 678 22.38 22.31 9.99
CA VAL A 678 22.22 20.88 10.37
C VAL A 678 22.14 20.73 11.89
N ALA A 679 22.98 21.45 12.64
CA ALA A 679 22.89 21.47 14.10
C ALA A 679 21.59 22.11 14.62
N MET A 680 21.05 23.11 13.91
CA MET A 680 19.73 23.66 14.22
C MET A 680 18.61 22.64 13.94
N GLN A 681 18.71 21.86 12.86
CA GLN A 681 17.75 20.79 12.56
C GLN A 681 17.67 19.76 13.71
N PHE A 682 18.80 19.43 14.34
CA PHE A 682 18.82 18.61 15.56
C PHE A 682 18.15 19.30 16.75
N LEU A 683 18.45 20.59 16.97
CA LEU A 683 17.85 21.40 18.04
C LEU A 683 16.31 21.50 17.94
N VAL A 684 15.73 21.42 16.73
CA VAL A 684 14.27 21.33 16.52
C VAL A 684 13.76 19.93 16.17
N ALA A 685 14.58 18.88 16.20
CA ALA A 685 14.19 17.52 15.81
C ALA A 685 12.97 16.94 16.57
N PRO A 686 12.79 17.16 17.89
CA PRO A 686 11.56 16.76 18.60
C PRO A 686 10.28 17.41 18.05
N ILE A 687 10.42 18.56 17.39
CA ILE A 687 9.30 19.32 16.81
C ILE A 687 9.08 18.87 15.36
N ILE A 688 10.15 18.69 14.58
CA ILE A 688 10.09 18.12 13.22
C ILE A 688 9.46 16.71 13.25
N ALA A 689 9.73 15.90 14.27
CA ALA A 689 9.11 14.58 14.42
C ALA A 689 7.57 14.61 14.42
N ARG A 690 6.94 15.74 14.79
CA ARG A 690 5.47 15.92 14.72
C ARG A 690 4.94 16.09 13.28
N GLN A 691 5.80 16.33 12.29
CA GLN A 691 5.43 16.22 10.87
C GLN A 691 5.04 14.77 10.51
N TRP A 692 5.53 13.78 11.25
CA TRP A 692 5.32 12.35 10.98
C TRP A 692 4.19 11.76 11.86
N GLN A 693 2.94 12.09 11.55
CA GLN A 693 1.82 11.68 12.39
C GLN A 693 1.49 10.18 12.24
N GLY A 694 1.60 9.42 13.33
CA GLY A 694 1.07 8.05 13.43
C GLY A 694 2.09 6.90 13.35
N ARG A 695 3.40 7.16 13.31
CA ARG A 695 4.43 6.12 13.43
C ARG A 695 5.00 6.00 14.85
N SER A 696 5.53 4.81 15.16
CA SER A 696 6.17 4.48 16.44
C SER A 696 7.70 4.54 16.40
N ARG A 697 8.31 4.88 15.26
CA ARG A 697 9.77 4.89 15.05
C ARG A 697 10.21 6.16 14.34
N THR A 698 11.35 6.69 14.75
CA THR A 698 12.01 7.82 14.10
C THR A 698 12.99 7.32 13.04
N THR A 699 13.21 8.10 11.98
CA THR A 699 14.26 7.79 11.00
C THR A 699 15.64 8.09 11.60
N PRO A 700 16.63 7.19 11.50
CA PRO A 700 17.97 7.42 12.05
C PRO A 700 18.67 8.63 11.39
N VAL A 701 19.11 9.59 12.20
CA VAL A 701 19.75 10.85 11.74
C VAL A 701 21.25 10.73 11.43
N ARG A 702 21.80 9.51 11.42
CA ARG A 702 23.25 9.24 11.41
C ARG A 702 24.02 9.98 10.32
N SER A 703 23.54 9.92 9.07
CA SER A 703 24.21 10.53 7.91
C SER A 703 24.35 12.06 8.02
N GLN A 704 23.48 12.71 8.79
CA GLN A 704 23.52 14.16 9.02
C GLN A 704 24.58 14.54 10.08
N LEU A 705 24.94 13.62 10.97
CA LEU A 705 26.09 13.76 11.88
C LEU A 705 27.41 13.60 11.11
N ASP A 706 27.44 12.68 10.14
CA ASP A 706 28.58 12.48 9.24
C ASP A 706 28.86 13.77 8.42
N TRP A 707 27.84 14.52 8.00
CA TRP A 707 27.99 15.82 7.33
C TRP A 707 28.77 16.84 8.17
N ILE A 708 28.38 17.07 9.43
CA ILE A 708 29.08 18.02 10.33
C ILE A 708 30.52 17.55 10.57
N THR A 709 30.73 16.25 10.70
CA THR A 709 32.05 15.64 10.88
C THR A 709 32.95 15.83 9.66
N SER A 710 32.39 15.64 8.45
CA SER A 710 33.08 15.86 7.18
C SER A 710 33.52 17.33 7.04
N ILE A 711 32.58 18.27 7.24
CA ILE A 711 32.87 19.72 7.22
C ILE A 711 33.98 20.10 8.22
N TYR A 712 34.01 19.49 9.41
CA TYR A 712 35.06 19.75 10.40
C TYR A 712 36.45 19.31 9.94
N ASN A 713 36.55 18.16 9.28
CA ASN A 713 37.81 17.65 8.76
C ASN A 713 38.32 18.52 7.60
N ASP A 714 37.41 18.91 6.71
CA ASP A 714 37.66 19.74 5.52
C ASP A 714 37.93 21.22 5.80
N LEU A 715 37.69 21.70 7.03
CA LEU A 715 37.98 23.08 7.41
C LEU A 715 39.45 23.29 7.80
N PRO A 716 40.10 24.38 7.34
CA PRO A 716 41.42 24.78 7.82
C PRO A 716 41.45 24.93 9.35
N PRO A 717 42.54 24.56 10.05
CA PRO A 717 42.58 24.55 11.52
C PRO A 717 42.13 25.86 12.19
N GLY A 718 42.50 27.02 11.65
CA GLY A 718 42.10 28.34 12.17
C GLY A 718 40.61 28.68 12.03
N MET A 719 39.86 27.92 11.21
CA MET A 719 38.41 28.09 11.00
C MET A 719 37.57 27.08 11.78
N ARG A 720 38.13 25.96 12.25
CA ARG A 720 37.38 24.89 12.95
C ARG A 720 36.65 25.38 14.21
N LYS A 721 37.19 26.40 14.88
CA LYS A 721 36.57 27.10 16.02
C LYS A 721 35.16 27.62 15.73
N TYR A 722 34.84 27.95 14.47
CA TYR A 722 33.54 28.48 14.08
C TYR A 722 32.45 27.40 14.01
N ILE A 723 32.78 26.11 14.16
CA ILE A 723 31.78 25.03 14.18
C ILE A 723 31.90 24.11 15.41
N GLU A 724 32.51 24.59 16.49
CA GLU A 724 32.57 23.85 17.76
C GLU A 724 31.16 23.59 18.34
N TRP A 725 30.25 24.57 18.30
CA TRP A 725 28.86 24.35 18.72
C TRP A 725 28.11 23.34 17.83
N PRO A 726 28.09 23.47 16.48
CA PRO A 726 27.53 22.44 15.61
C PRO A 726 28.06 21.02 15.85
N ARG A 727 29.38 20.88 16.04
CA ARG A 727 30.01 19.60 16.34
C ARG A 727 29.57 19.06 17.70
N ALA A 728 29.54 19.89 18.75
CA ALA A 728 29.14 19.47 20.08
C ALA A 728 27.64 19.07 20.16
N VAL A 729 26.76 19.70 19.36
CA VAL A 729 25.36 19.25 19.21
C VAL A 729 25.29 17.86 18.58
N GLY A 730 26.11 17.58 17.56
CA GLY A 730 26.19 16.27 16.93
C GLY A 730 26.75 15.18 17.85
N GLU A 731 27.88 15.45 18.52
CA GLU A 731 28.46 14.54 19.51
C GLU A 731 27.51 14.24 20.67
N GLY A 732 26.73 15.24 21.11
CA GLY A 732 25.71 15.12 22.15
C GLY A 732 24.50 14.24 21.80
N LEU A 733 24.32 13.85 20.53
CA LEU A 733 23.32 12.86 20.09
C LEU A 733 23.92 11.47 19.87
N ALA A 734 25.23 11.38 19.61
CA ALA A 734 25.91 10.10 19.35
C ALA A 734 26.21 9.30 20.63
N SER A 735 26.05 9.92 21.81
CA SER A 735 26.34 9.36 23.12
C SER A 735 25.16 8.63 23.79
N ASP A 736 23.93 8.92 23.39
CA ASP A 736 22.73 8.36 24.00
C ASP A 736 22.43 6.97 23.41
N SER A 737 22.07 6.01 24.27
CA SER A 737 22.08 4.58 23.93
C SER A 737 21.09 4.22 22.81
N PRO A 738 21.44 3.32 21.86
CA PRO A 738 20.54 2.90 20.78
C PRO A 738 19.17 2.35 21.21
N GLU A 739 19.05 1.85 22.45
CA GLU A 739 17.82 1.29 23.01
C GLU A 739 16.88 2.35 23.60
N THR A 740 17.36 3.59 23.78
CA THR A 740 16.59 4.73 24.29
C THR A 740 16.78 5.93 23.37
N GLN A 741 15.74 6.36 22.65
CA GLN A 741 15.79 7.53 21.78
C GLN A 741 15.23 8.80 22.46
N PRO A 742 16.02 9.59 23.22
CA PRO A 742 15.74 11.01 23.36
C PRO A 742 16.14 11.72 22.06
N LEU A 743 15.21 12.47 21.45
CA LEU A 743 15.51 13.37 20.32
C LEU A 743 16.22 14.67 20.78
N VAL A 744 16.87 14.66 21.94
CA VAL A 744 17.36 15.85 22.65
C VAL A 744 18.75 15.55 23.20
N PRO A 745 19.80 16.32 22.87
CA PRO A 745 21.13 16.10 23.42
C PRO A 745 21.14 16.23 24.96
N GLY A 746 21.74 15.26 25.65
CA GLY A 746 21.93 15.32 27.09
C GLY A 746 22.76 16.54 27.53
N SER A 747 22.18 17.42 28.35
CA SER A 747 22.77 18.72 28.73
C SER A 747 24.15 18.62 29.43
N LEU A 748 24.49 17.46 30.00
CA LEU A 748 25.79 17.21 30.64
C LEU A 748 27.00 17.26 29.68
N LEU A 749 26.82 17.03 28.38
CA LEU A 749 27.98 16.92 27.47
C LEU A 749 28.64 18.27 27.14
N LEU A 750 27.85 19.32 26.98
CA LEU A 750 28.38 20.68 26.84
C LEU A 750 29.12 21.15 28.10
N MET A 751 28.83 20.60 29.28
CA MET A 751 29.58 20.86 30.51
C MET A 751 30.92 20.10 30.60
N LYS A 752 31.14 19.05 29.80
CA LYS A 752 32.38 18.25 29.85
C LYS A 752 33.48 18.71 28.89
N GLN A 753 33.13 19.29 27.74
CA GLN A 753 34.12 19.85 26.81
C GLN A 753 34.38 21.35 27.04
N SER A 754 33.53 22.05 27.79
CA SER A 754 33.73 23.47 28.10
C SER A 754 34.81 23.68 29.17
N GLY A 755 36.07 23.71 28.73
CA GLY A 755 37.18 24.38 29.43
C GLY A 755 37.00 25.91 29.51
N TYR A 756 35.75 26.38 29.61
CA TYR A 756 35.28 27.74 29.40
C TYR A 756 34.61 28.34 30.65
N LEU A 757 34.63 27.63 31.78
CA LEU A 757 34.24 28.13 33.11
C LEU A 757 35.43 28.18 34.08
N GLY A 758 36.46 28.92 33.66
CA GLY A 758 37.47 29.41 34.59
C GLY A 758 36.87 30.50 35.50
N VAL A 759 36.64 30.17 36.77
CA VAL A 759 36.32 31.08 37.89
C VAL A 759 34.98 31.82 37.82
N VAL A 760 33.94 31.20 38.40
CA VAL A 760 33.15 31.83 39.49
C VAL A 760 32.93 30.77 40.58
N GLN A 761 32.99 31.16 41.85
CA GLN A 761 32.86 30.25 42.99
C GLN A 761 31.41 30.09 43.45
N GLY A 762 31.00 28.84 43.71
CA GLY A 762 30.39 28.51 45.01
C GLY A 762 28.89 28.23 45.09
N LYS A 763 28.60 27.19 45.89
CA LYS A 763 27.35 26.79 46.55
C LYS A 763 26.26 26.10 45.72
N ARG A 764 25.91 24.92 46.26
CA ARG A 764 24.76 24.07 45.92
C ARG A 764 23.44 24.83 46.04
N PHE A 765 22.44 24.44 45.25
CA PHE A 765 21.43 23.50 45.75
C PHE A 765 21.18 22.40 44.72
#